data_AF-A0A452RLK1-F1
#
_entry.id   AF-A0A452RLK1-F1
#
_cell.length_a   1.000
_cell.length_b   1.000
_cell.length_c   1.000
_cell.angle_alpha   90.00
_cell.angle_beta   90.00
_cell.angle_gamma   90.00
#
_symmetry.space_group_name_H-M   'P 1'
#
loop_
_entity.id
_entity.type
_entity.pdbx_description
1 polymer ?
#
loop_
_entity_poly.entity_id
_entity_poly.type
_entity_poly.pdbx_seq_one_letter_code
_entity_poly.pdbx_strand_id
1 'polypeptide(L)'
;FQLASSCSQEMHLDCPTICSVFFFFFILEINNLTTLHHPRFPSPFLYLVSVTTLHHPRFPSPFLYLVSVTSELVGFYSRFLRRPERICFKMLRVQRTKLGRLGLSFSKGLHHKAVMALRREDVNAWERRAPLAPRHIKGITSLGYKVLIQPSNRRAIHDKEYVKAGGILQEDISEACLILGVKRPPEEKLMSKKTYAFFSHTIKAQEANMGLLDEILRQEIRLIDYEKMVDHRGTRVVAFGQWAGVAGMINILHGMGLRLLALGHHTPFMHIGMAHNYRNSSQAVQAVRDAGYEISLGLMPKSIGPLTFVFTGTGNVSKGAQEIFNELPCEYVEPHELKEVSQNGDLRKVYGTVLSRHHHLVRKTDGVYDPVDYDKYPEHYISRFNTDIAPYTTCFINGIYWEQNTPRLLTRQDVQSLLVPGKSSVAGVEGCPALPHKLVAICDISADTGGSIEFMTECTTIEHPFCMYDAVITSNGVLTDKYKYIQKLRENRELAQSLSMGTKKKVLVLGSGYVSEPVLEYLSRDNKIEITVGSDMKNQIEQLGKKYNINPVSMDISKQEEKLSSLVAKQDLVISLLPYALHPLVAKACITSKVNMITASYITPALKELEKSVEDAGITVIGELGLDPGLDHMLAMETIDKAKEVGATIESYISYCGGLPAPEHSDNPLRYKFSWSPVGVLMNIMQPATYLLSGKVVDVAGGVSFLDAVTPMDYFPGLNLEGYPNRDSTKYAEIYGIPSAHTLLRGTLRYKVSRPGERDMIVMRDSFGIRHPSGHLENKTIDLVVYGDINGFSAMAKTVGLPTAMAAKMLLDGEIKAKGLMGPFSKDIYGPILERIKAEGIVYTTQSTVKP
;
A
#
# COMPACT_ATOMS: atom_id res chain seq x y z
N PHE A 1 29.66 -19.26 -11.96
CA PHE A 1 30.90 -20.04 -12.08
C PHE A 1 31.96 -19.41 -11.18
N GLN A 2 32.81 -20.24 -10.56
CA GLN A 2 33.91 -19.94 -9.62
C GLN A 2 33.54 -19.46 -8.20
N LEU A 3 33.37 -20.44 -7.29
CA LEU A 3 34.00 -20.53 -5.95
C LEU A 3 33.23 -21.57 -5.12
N ALA A 4 33.76 -22.80 -5.06
CA ALA A 4 33.67 -23.76 -3.95
C ALA A 4 33.94 -25.18 -4.47
N SER A 5 35.22 -25.49 -4.67
CA SER A 5 35.73 -26.85 -4.85
C SER A 5 36.89 -27.03 -3.87
N SER A 6 36.59 -27.46 -2.64
CA SER A 6 37.57 -28.04 -1.71
C SER A 6 36.95 -28.35 -0.35
N CYS A 7 36.46 -29.58 -0.18
CA CYS A 7 36.86 -30.49 0.90
C CYS A 7 35.94 -31.71 0.90
N SER A 8 36.49 -32.83 0.46
CA SER A 8 35.92 -34.17 0.58
C SER A 8 37.04 -35.10 1.04
N GLN A 9 36.68 -36.08 1.90
CA GLN A 9 37.47 -37.16 2.54
C GLN A 9 37.94 -36.80 3.97
N GLU A 10 37.69 -37.58 5.03
CA GLU A 10 37.63 -39.05 5.16
C GLU A 10 36.62 -39.62 6.21
N MET A 11 36.16 -40.85 5.93
CA MET A 11 35.85 -42.04 6.78
C MET A 11 34.88 -41.96 7.98
N HIS A 12 33.69 -42.59 7.93
CA HIS A 12 33.30 -44.02 8.08
C HIS A 12 33.08 -44.50 9.54
N LEU A 13 31.81 -44.83 9.89
CA LEU A 13 31.40 -46.04 10.63
C LEU A 13 29.84 -46.17 10.73
N ASP A 14 29.33 -47.15 9.98
CA ASP A 14 28.20 -48.09 10.10
C ASP A 14 26.92 -47.85 10.96
N CYS A 15 25.77 -47.78 10.24
CA CYS A 15 24.49 -48.56 10.26
C CYS A 15 23.99 -49.35 11.51
N PRO A 16 22.71 -49.82 11.59
CA PRO A 16 21.54 -49.71 10.66
C PRO A 16 20.20 -49.30 11.38
N THR A 17 19.01 -49.11 10.79
CA THR A 17 18.22 -50.06 9.99
C THR A 17 16.87 -49.45 9.49
N ILE A 18 16.46 -49.89 8.29
CA ILE A 18 15.10 -50.12 7.73
C ILE A 18 14.20 -48.92 7.38
N CYS A 19 13.96 -48.75 6.07
CA CYS A 19 12.73 -48.15 5.56
C CYS A 19 12.24 -48.91 4.32
N SER A 20 10.94 -49.22 4.34
CA SER A 20 10.24 -50.15 3.46
C SER A 20 9.66 -49.48 2.21
N VAL A 21 9.55 -50.32 1.18
CA VAL A 21 8.92 -50.16 -0.14
C VAL A 21 7.46 -49.68 -0.07
N PHE A 22 7.06 -48.77 -0.97
CA PHE A 22 5.66 -48.50 -1.30
C PHE A 22 5.43 -48.65 -2.82
N PHE A 23 4.38 -49.40 -3.15
CA PHE A 23 3.89 -49.67 -4.49
C PHE A 23 3.08 -48.48 -5.04
N PHE A 24 3.24 -48.24 -6.34
CA PHE A 24 2.53 -47.29 -7.18
C PHE A 24 1.15 -47.79 -7.61
N PHE A 25 0.18 -46.88 -7.75
CA PHE A 25 -0.81 -46.94 -8.83
C PHE A 25 -1.15 -45.53 -9.34
N PHE A 26 -0.97 -45.34 -10.65
CA PHE A 26 -1.29 -44.16 -11.47
C PHE A 26 -2.64 -44.41 -12.13
N ILE A 27 -3.52 -43.41 -12.21
CA ILE A 27 -4.51 -43.31 -13.31
C ILE A 27 -4.57 -41.86 -13.79
N LEU A 28 -4.25 -41.71 -15.08
CA LEU A 28 -4.39 -40.52 -15.91
C LEU A 28 -5.86 -40.23 -16.21
N GLU A 29 -6.23 -38.95 -16.16
CA GLU A 29 -7.48 -38.42 -16.72
C GLU A 29 -7.20 -37.98 -18.17
N ILE A 30 -7.85 -38.62 -19.14
CA ILE A 30 -7.88 -38.22 -20.56
C ILE A 30 -9.26 -37.62 -20.83
N ASN A 31 -9.28 -36.40 -21.38
CA ASN A 31 -10.46 -35.76 -21.92
C ASN A 31 -10.61 -36.02 -23.43
N ASN A 32 -11.88 -36.07 -23.85
CA ASN A 32 -12.46 -35.72 -25.16
C ASN A 32 -12.41 -36.73 -26.34
N LEU A 33 -13.61 -37.16 -26.77
CA LEU A 33 -14.30 -36.81 -28.05
C LEU A 33 -15.24 -37.95 -28.48
N THR A 34 -16.52 -37.65 -28.77
CA THR A 34 -17.08 -37.70 -30.14
C THR A 34 -18.58 -37.38 -30.19
N THR A 35 -18.88 -36.56 -31.19
CA THR A 35 -20.14 -36.10 -31.80
C THR A 35 -21.08 -37.20 -32.31
N LEU A 36 -22.38 -36.90 -32.49
CA LEU A 36 -23.13 -37.03 -33.78
C LEU A 36 -24.62 -36.59 -33.70
N HIS A 37 -24.97 -35.67 -34.61
CA HIS A 37 -26.24 -35.40 -35.34
C HIS A 37 -27.58 -34.96 -34.67
N HIS A 38 -27.91 -33.65 -34.87
CA HIS A 38 -29.08 -33.01 -35.56
C HIS A 38 -30.35 -33.82 -35.94
N PRO A 39 -31.51 -33.18 -36.34
CA PRO A 39 -31.94 -31.76 -36.23
C PRO A 39 -33.45 -31.54 -35.87
N ARG A 40 -33.85 -30.29 -35.54
CA ARG A 40 -34.88 -29.46 -36.25
C ARG A 40 -35.42 -28.29 -35.39
N PHE A 41 -35.30 -27.09 -35.96
CA PHE A 41 -35.99 -25.81 -35.66
C PHE A 41 -37.52 -25.91 -35.92
N PRO A 42 -38.40 -24.92 -35.58
CA PRO A 42 -38.14 -23.49 -35.39
C PRO A 42 -38.78 -22.76 -34.18
N SER A 43 -38.32 -21.51 -34.04
CA SER A 43 -38.74 -20.35 -33.23
C SER A 43 -40.18 -19.85 -33.52
N PRO A 44 -40.64 -18.63 -33.10
CA PRO A 44 -40.19 -17.65 -32.09
C PRO A 44 -41.33 -17.17 -31.14
N PHE A 45 -41.03 -16.37 -30.10
CA PHE A 45 -41.57 -15.00 -29.88
C PHE A 45 -41.34 -14.51 -28.43
N LEU A 46 -40.76 -13.31 -28.35
CA LEU A 46 -40.70 -12.40 -27.20
C LEU A 46 -42.11 -12.00 -26.72
N TYR A 47 -42.27 -11.65 -25.43
CA TYR A 47 -42.44 -10.26 -24.99
C TYR A 47 -42.44 -10.12 -23.45
N LEU A 48 -41.82 -9.02 -23.01
CA LEU A 48 -41.91 -8.41 -21.68
C LEU A 48 -43.37 -8.18 -21.25
N VAL A 49 -43.62 -8.07 -19.93
CA VAL A 49 -44.00 -6.81 -19.26
C VAL A 49 -44.29 -7.02 -17.76
N SER A 50 -43.79 -6.04 -17.01
CA SER A 50 -43.99 -5.65 -15.59
C SER A 50 -45.45 -5.68 -15.10
N VAL A 51 -45.68 -5.76 -13.78
CA VAL A 51 -46.45 -4.78 -12.97
C VAL A 51 -46.57 -5.25 -11.49
N THR A 52 -45.81 -4.54 -10.66
CA THR A 52 -46.16 -3.85 -9.39
C THR A 52 -47.41 -4.21 -8.54
N THR A 53 -47.10 -4.38 -7.23
CA THR A 53 -47.80 -3.94 -5.99
C THR A 53 -49.19 -4.47 -5.60
N LEU A 54 -49.30 -4.99 -4.36
CA LEU A 54 -50.17 -4.42 -3.30
C LEU A 54 -49.92 -5.02 -1.90
N HIS A 55 -50.12 -4.16 -0.90
CA HIS A 55 -49.81 -4.23 0.54
C HIS A 55 -50.65 -5.23 1.40
N HIS A 56 -49.99 -5.79 2.43
CA HIS A 56 -50.32 -5.98 3.89
C HIS A 56 -51.80 -6.00 4.40
N PRO A 57 -52.11 -6.43 5.66
CA PRO A 57 -51.29 -7.03 6.75
C PRO A 57 -51.94 -8.20 7.55
N ARG A 58 -51.17 -8.87 8.44
CA ARG A 58 -51.47 -9.14 9.89
C ARG A 58 -50.67 -10.35 10.44
N PHE A 59 -50.03 -10.14 11.59
CA PHE A 59 -49.45 -11.13 12.54
C PHE A 59 -50.58 -11.80 13.37
N PRO A 60 -50.40 -12.92 14.15
CA PRO A 60 -49.24 -13.24 15.00
C PRO A 60 -48.77 -14.72 15.06
N SER A 61 -47.63 -14.95 15.73
CA SER A 61 -47.02 -16.24 16.13
C SER A 61 -47.70 -16.83 17.40
N PRO A 62 -47.22 -17.91 18.09
CA PRO A 62 -46.21 -18.95 17.78
C PRO A 62 -46.68 -20.42 18.14
N PHE A 63 -45.75 -21.39 18.03
CA PHE A 63 -45.69 -22.72 18.70
C PHE A 63 -46.06 -24.03 17.95
N LEU A 64 -45.25 -25.05 18.29
CA LEU A 64 -45.39 -26.52 18.20
C LEU A 64 -44.86 -27.32 16.98
N TYR A 65 -43.65 -27.87 17.16
CA TYR A 65 -43.32 -29.31 17.31
C TYR A 65 -43.89 -30.40 16.35
N LEU A 66 -42.92 -31.06 15.67
CA LEU A 66 -42.67 -32.52 15.55
C LEU A 66 -43.47 -33.43 14.56
N VAL A 67 -42.70 -34.11 13.69
CA VAL A 67 -42.80 -35.57 13.29
C VAL A 67 -43.97 -35.98 12.35
N SER A 68 -43.89 -36.87 11.35
CA SER A 68 -42.88 -37.71 10.68
C SER A 68 -43.56 -38.59 9.58
N VAL A 69 -42.75 -39.42 8.87
CA VAL A 69 -43.04 -40.66 8.08
C VAL A 69 -43.79 -40.51 6.73
N THR A 70 -43.57 -41.26 5.63
CA THR A 70 -43.20 -42.68 5.39
C THR A 70 -42.79 -42.98 3.92
N SER A 71 -41.98 -44.04 3.70
CA SER A 71 -42.18 -45.19 2.77
C SER A 71 -40.80 -45.87 2.48
N GLU A 72 -40.49 -47.07 3.00
CA GLU A 72 -40.77 -48.46 2.53
C GLU A 72 -40.03 -48.92 1.25
N LEU A 73 -39.19 -49.98 1.34
CA LEU A 73 -39.45 -51.34 0.77
C LEU A 73 -38.23 -52.33 0.83
N VAL A 74 -38.50 -53.52 1.40
CA VAL A 74 -38.16 -54.93 0.98
C VAL A 74 -36.72 -55.52 1.00
N GLY A 75 -36.58 -56.71 1.64
CA GLY A 75 -35.85 -57.86 1.04
C GLY A 75 -35.02 -58.85 1.91
N PHE A 76 -35.66 -59.91 2.43
CA PHE A 76 -35.22 -61.35 2.53
C PHE A 76 -33.93 -61.88 3.25
N TYR A 77 -34.16 -62.78 4.24
CA TYR A 77 -33.49 -64.07 4.64
C TYR A 77 -31.93 -64.20 4.65
N SER A 78 -31.21 -64.79 5.63
CA SER A 78 -31.47 -65.93 6.53
C SER A 78 -30.40 -66.10 7.64
N ARG A 79 -30.81 -66.67 8.81
CA ARG A 79 -30.14 -67.65 9.74
C ARG A 79 -28.68 -67.41 10.21
N PHE A 80 -28.25 -67.54 11.48
CA PHE A 80 -28.62 -68.47 12.58
C PHE A 80 -27.94 -68.06 13.94
N LEU A 81 -28.67 -68.20 15.07
CA LEU A 81 -28.26 -68.52 16.48
C LEU A 81 -27.21 -67.62 17.22
N ARG A 82 -27.26 -67.28 18.52
CA ARG A 82 -28.03 -67.66 19.73
C ARG A 82 -27.74 -66.62 20.84
N ARG A 83 -28.74 -66.22 21.63
CA ARG A 83 -28.67 -65.63 23.01
C ARG A 83 -28.26 -66.72 24.04
N PRO A 84 -28.23 -66.54 25.40
CA PRO A 84 -28.62 -65.42 26.31
C PRO A 84 -27.65 -65.12 27.51
N GLU A 85 -27.67 -63.92 28.11
CA GLU A 85 -28.31 -63.45 29.39
C GLU A 85 -27.91 -64.13 30.72
N ARG A 86 -27.63 -63.29 31.75
CA ARG A 86 -28.24 -63.26 33.13
C ARG A 86 -27.36 -62.38 34.06
N ILE A 87 -27.80 -61.33 34.78
CA ILE A 87 -28.94 -60.99 35.66
C ILE A 87 -28.52 -60.95 37.16
N CYS A 88 -29.01 -59.90 37.85
CA CYS A 88 -29.24 -59.72 39.31
C CYS A 88 -28.07 -59.27 40.24
N PHE A 89 -28.27 -58.51 41.32
CA PHE A 89 -29.30 -57.54 41.80
C PHE A 89 -28.76 -56.87 43.10
N LYS A 90 -29.36 -55.74 43.48
CA LYS A 90 -29.26 -54.88 44.70
C LYS A 90 -28.87 -55.49 46.08
N MET A 91 -28.26 -54.66 46.95
CA MET A 91 -28.74 -54.12 48.27
C MET A 91 -27.57 -53.73 49.19
N LEU A 92 -27.38 -52.47 49.61
CA LEU A 92 -27.91 -51.68 50.76
C LEU A 92 -27.09 -51.76 52.08
N ARG A 93 -26.70 -50.56 52.57
CA ARG A 93 -26.39 -50.09 53.95
C ARG A 93 -25.14 -50.67 54.68
N VAL A 94 -24.40 -50.00 55.57
CA VAL A 94 -24.27 -48.62 56.13
C VAL A 94 -22.99 -48.62 57.02
N GLN A 95 -22.46 -47.42 57.34
CA GLN A 95 -21.68 -47.00 58.54
C GLN A 95 -20.18 -46.65 58.44
N ARG A 96 -19.96 -45.32 58.52
CA ARG A 96 -19.00 -44.51 59.33
C ARG A 96 -17.47 -44.52 59.12
N THR A 97 -17.01 -43.26 58.93
CA THR A 97 -15.83 -42.53 59.45
C THR A 97 -14.45 -42.56 58.76
N LYS A 98 -14.08 -41.36 58.26
CA LYS A 98 -12.77 -40.64 58.22
C LYS A 98 -11.46 -41.45 58.27
N LEU A 99 -10.59 -41.32 57.25
CA LEU A 99 -9.44 -40.40 57.19
C LEU A 99 -8.74 -40.54 55.81
N GLY A 100 -7.98 -39.52 55.40
CA GLY A 100 -7.68 -39.22 53.99
C GLY A 100 -6.47 -39.92 53.35
N ARG A 101 -6.34 -39.71 52.03
CA ARG A 101 -5.11 -39.32 51.31
C ARG A 101 -5.46 -38.91 49.88
N LEU A 102 -5.05 -37.70 49.52
CA LEU A 102 -5.12 -37.14 48.16
C LEU A 102 -4.21 -37.95 47.23
N GLY A 103 -4.74 -38.34 46.06
CA GLY A 103 -3.96 -38.80 44.91
C GLY A 103 -4.45 -38.07 43.66
N LEU A 104 -3.62 -37.17 43.14
CA LEU A 104 -3.85 -36.47 41.87
C LEU A 104 -3.85 -37.47 40.70
N SER A 105 -4.85 -37.36 39.82
CA SER A 105 -4.90 -38.06 38.54
C SER A 105 -4.37 -37.15 37.43
N PHE A 106 -3.27 -37.56 36.80
CA PHE A 106 -2.70 -36.91 35.61
C PHE A 106 -3.45 -37.35 34.34
N SER A 107 -3.94 -36.38 33.56
CA SER A 107 -4.48 -36.57 32.21
C SER A 107 -3.37 -36.82 31.19
N LYS A 108 -3.46 -37.91 30.41
CA LYS A 108 -2.56 -38.26 29.31
C LYS A 108 -2.66 -37.26 28.14
N GLY A 109 -1.57 -36.59 27.79
CA GLY A 109 -1.45 -35.78 26.58
C GLY A 109 -1.03 -36.62 25.36
N LEU A 110 -1.70 -36.42 24.21
CA LEU A 110 -1.23 -36.92 22.92
C LEU A 110 -0.01 -36.09 22.46
N HIS A 111 1.18 -36.70 22.42
CA HIS A 111 2.36 -36.11 21.81
C HIS A 111 2.20 -36.14 20.28
N HIS A 112 2.01 -34.97 19.66
CA HIS A 112 2.05 -34.82 18.21
C HIS A 112 3.51 -34.95 17.71
N LYS A 113 3.72 -35.32 16.43
CA LYS A 113 5.03 -35.20 15.75
C LYS A 113 5.45 -33.72 15.60
N ALA A 114 6.61 -33.46 14.99
CA ALA A 114 7.12 -32.12 14.65
C ALA A 114 6.02 -31.16 14.12
N VAL A 115 6.11 -29.89 14.50
CA VAL A 115 5.05 -28.89 14.28
C VAL A 115 5.41 -27.98 13.12
N MET A 116 4.47 -27.76 12.20
CA MET A 116 4.61 -26.76 11.13
C MET A 116 3.57 -25.65 11.26
N ALA A 117 3.86 -24.49 10.67
CA ALA A 117 2.94 -23.37 10.63
C ALA A 117 2.76 -22.79 9.23
N LEU A 118 1.53 -22.38 8.91
CA LEU A 118 1.25 -21.45 7.83
C LEU A 118 1.20 -20.05 8.42
N ARG A 119 2.15 -19.18 8.04
CA ARG A 119 2.15 -17.80 8.51
C ARG A 119 1.08 -16.96 7.81
N ARG A 120 0.68 -15.86 8.45
CA ARG A 120 -0.22 -14.85 7.87
C ARG A 120 0.48 -14.08 6.74
N GLU A 121 -0.31 -13.75 5.73
CA GLU A 121 0.08 -12.90 4.61
C GLU A 121 0.00 -11.42 5.02
N ASP A 122 1.13 -10.71 5.00
CA ASP A 122 1.23 -9.33 5.48
C ASP A 122 2.08 -8.41 4.58
N VAL A 123 2.66 -8.93 3.49
CA VAL A 123 3.56 -8.18 2.59
C VAL A 123 2.85 -7.11 1.77
N ASN A 124 1.68 -7.42 1.21
CA ASN A 124 0.89 -6.45 0.45
C ASN A 124 -0.61 -6.63 0.72
N ALA A 125 -1.40 -5.58 0.51
CA ALA A 125 -2.83 -5.58 0.79
C ALA A 125 -3.64 -6.47 -0.17
N TRP A 126 -3.11 -6.73 -1.36
CA TRP A 126 -3.72 -7.52 -2.43
C TRP A 126 -3.35 -9.01 -2.39
N GLU A 127 -2.56 -9.44 -1.40
CA GLU A 127 -2.09 -10.82 -1.32
C GLU A 127 -3.26 -11.72 -0.96
N ARG A 128 -3.54 -12.70 -1.81
CA ARG A 128 -4.61 -13.68 -1.63
C ARG A 128 -4.07 -15.12 -1.67
N ARG A 129 -2.79 -15.34 -1.98
CA ARG A 129 -2.23 -16.68 -2.13
C ARG A 129 -2.02 -17.34 -0.77
N ALA A 130 -2.07 -18.67 -0.78
CA ALA A 130 -1.71 -19.49 0.36
C ALA A 130 -0.64 -20.51 -0.05
N PRO A 131 0.31 -20.85 0.83
CA PRO A 131 1.36 -21.82 0.50
C PRO A 131 0.80 -23.24 0.38
N LEU A 132 -0.28 -23.58 1.10
CA LEU A 132 -0.93 -24.89 1.07
C LEU A 132 -2.46 -24.75 1.00
N ALA A 133 -3.10 -25.64 0.24
CA ALA A 133 -4.55 -25.77 0.18
C ALA A 133 -5.09 -26.69 1.30
N PRO A 134 -6.38 -26.64 1.66
CA PRO A 134 -6.97 -27.49 2.70
C PRO A 134 -6.72 -28.99 2.49
N ARG A 135 -6.74 -29.46 1.23
CA ARG A 135 -6.40 -30.86 0.91
C ARG A 135 -4.99 -31.26 1.35
N HIS A 136 -4.02 -30.34 1.25
CA HIS A 136 -2.64 -30.59 1.68
C HIS A 136 -2.56 -30.64 3.21
N ILE A 137 -3.28 -29.73 3.89
CA ILE A 137 -3.37 -29.74 5.36
C ILE A 137 -3.94 -31.06 5.85
N LYS A 138 -5.03 -31.53 5.24
CA LYS A 138 -5.65 -32.82 5.56
C LYS A 138 -4.68 -33.99 5.37
N GLY A 139 -3.90 -33.99 4.30
CA GLY A 139 -2.87 -35.01 4.06
C GLY A 139 -1.81 -35.01 5.17
N ILE A 140 -1.30 -33.84 5.54
CA ILE A 140 -0.24 -33.69 6.55
C ILE A 140 -0.74 -34.07 7.95
N THR A 141 -1.94 -33.64 8.33
CA THR A 141 -2.53 -33.95 9.64
C THR A 141 -2.86 -35.44 9.76
N SER A 142 -3.29 -36.08 8.67
CA SER A 142 -3.50 -37.54 8.62
C SER A 142 -2.21 -38.35 8.84
N LEU A 143 -1.04 -37.78 8.57
CA LEU A 143 0.27 -38.38 8.84
C LEU A 143 0.74 -38.18 10.31
N GLY A 144 -0.06 -37.50 11.13
CA GLY A 144 0.17 -37.26 12.56
C GLY A 144 0.99 -36.01 12.89
N TYR A 145 1.19 -35.09 11.93
CA TYR A 145 1.87 -33.81 12.16
C TYR A 145 0.88 -32.73 12.60
N LYS A 146 1.31 -31.89 13.54
CA LYS A 146 0.55 -30.71 13.96
C LYS A 146 0.75 -29.58 12.96
N VAL A 147 -0.35 -29.01 12.45
CA VAL A 147 -0.29 -27.87 11.52
C VAL A 147 -0.99 -26.66 12.13
N LEU A 148 -0.20 -25.66 12.49
CA LEU A 148 -0.68 -24.37 12.98
C LEU A 148 -1.04 -23.46 11.80
N ILE A 149 -2.15 -22.76 11.92
CA ILE A 149 -2.62 -21.79 10.95
C ILE A 149 -2.64 -20.45 11.65
N GLN A 150 -1.77 -19.53 11.25
CA GLN A 150 -1.84 -18.17 11.74
C GLN A 150 -3.05 -17.48 11.10
N PRO A 151 -3.97 -16.89 11.91
CA PRO A 151 -5.17 -16.24 11.41
C PRO A 151 -4.87 -15.16 10.37
N SER A 152 -5.60 -15.17 9.26
CA SER A 152 -5.42 -14.23 8.15
C SER A 152 -6.75 -13.91 7.48
N ASN A 153 -7.13 -12.62 7.46
CA ASN A 153 -8.29 -12.13 6.70
C ASN A 153 -7.95 -11.81 5.24
N ARG A 154 -6.68 -11.92 4.83
CA ARG A 154 -6.23 -11.63 3.47
C ARG A 154 -6.22 -12.86 2.58
N ARG A 155 -5.89 -14.03 3.13
CA ARG A 155 -5.78 -15.28 2.37
C ARG A 155 -7.08 -15.61 1.61
N ALA A 156 -6.96 -16.11 0.38
CA ALA A 156 -8.12 -16.52 -0.44
C ALA A 156 -8.92 -17.68 0.19
N ILE A 157 -8.24 -18.51 0.97
CA ILE A 157 -8.84 -19.66 1.67
C ILE A 157 -9.15 -19.23 3.09
N HIS A 158 -10.44 -19.24 3.43
CA HIS A 158 -10.93 -18.86 4.74
C HIS A 158 -10.47 -19.84 5.83
N ASP A 159 -10.11 -19.33 7.02
CA ASP A 159 -9.56 -20.13 8.13
C ASP A 159 -10.40 -21.36 8.51
N LYS A 160 -11.73 -21.24 8.45
CA LYS A 160 -12.69 -22.35 8.63
C LYS A 160 -12.38 -23.58 7.77
N GLU A 161 -11.93 -23.40 6.52
CA GLU A 161 -11.59 -24.51 5.64
C GLU A 161 -10.32 -25.24 6.09
N TYR A 162 -9.36 -24.52 6.66
CA TYR A 162 -8.16 -25.12 7.25
C TYR A 162 -8.48 -25.89 8.52
N VAL A 163 -9.33 -25.34 9.39
CA VAL A 163 -9.79 -26.03 10.61
C VAL A 163 -10.52 -27.33 10.25
N LYS A 164 -11.40 -27.29 9.24
CA LYS A 164 -12.09 -28.49 8.72
C LYS A 164 -11.12 -29.54 8.17
N ALA A 165 -9.97 -29.12 7.67
CA ALA A 165 -8.89 -30.01 7.21
C ALA A 165 -7.98 -30.52 8.34
N GLY A 166 -8.25 -30.18 9.61
CA GLY A 166 -7.46 -30.59 10.76
C GLY A 166 -6.34 -29.62 11.16
N GLY A 167 -6.28 -28.43 10.55
CA GLY A 167 -5.39 -27.36 10.97
C GLY A 167 -5.84 -26.72 12.30
N ILE A 168 -4.91 -26.22 13.08
CA ILE A 168 -5.15 -25.58 14.38
C ILE A 168 -4.96 -24.08 14.21
N LEU A 169 -6.04 -23.32 14.35
CA LEU A 169 -5.98 -21.86 14.27
C LEU A 169 -5.31 -21.30 15.53
N GLN A 170 -4.14 -20.67 15.38
CA GLN A 170 -3.31 -20.20 16.50
C GLN A 170 -2.48 -19.00 16.07
N GLU A 171 -2.56 -17.89 16.81
CA GLU A 171 -1.83 -16.65 16.50
C GLU A 171 -0.32 -16.80 16.76
N ASP A 172 0.03 -17.35 17.92
CA ASP A 172 1.40 -17.70 18.25
C ASP A 172 1.81 -18.99 17.54
N ILE A 173 2.74 -18.88 16.59
CA ILE A 173 3.27 -20.01 15.83
C ILE A 173 4.69 -20.40 16.25
N SER A 174 5.17 -19.89 17.39
CA SER A 174 6.53 -20.13 17.90
C SER A 174 6.84 -21.60 18.17
N GLU A 175 5.83 -22.44 18.40
CA GLU A 175 5.99 -23.90 18.55
C GLU A 175 6.46 -24.57 17.24
N ALA A 176 6.17 -23.98 16.07
CA ALA A 176 6.53 -24.56 14.78
C ALA A 176 8.04 -24.58 14.56
N CYS A 177 8.54 -25.69 14.00
CA CYS A 177 9.92 -25.81 13.53
C CYS A 177 10.06 -25.42 12.04
N LEU A 178 8.98 -25.60 11.26
CA LEU A 178 8.89 -25.21 9.85
C LEU A 178 7.76 -24.19 9.65
N ILE A 179 8.08 -23.04 9.09
CA ILE A 179 7.12 -21.95 8.83
C ILE A 179 7.04 -21.71 7.32
N LEU A 180 5.85 -21.90 6.77
CA LEU A 180 5.57 -21.77 5.35
C LEU A 180 4.90 -20.43 5.05
N GLY A 181 5.42 -19.72 4.05
CA GLY A 181 4.79 -18.55 3.45
C GLY A 181 4.86 -18.62 1.92
N VAL A 182 4.11 -17.75 1.24
CA VAL A 182 4.29 -17.54 -0.21
C VAL A 182 5.39 -16.50 -0.43
N LYS A 183 5.24 -15.33 0.19
CA LYS A 183 6.21 -14.23 0.16
C LYS A 183 6.96 -14.11 1.48
N ARG A 184 8.08 -13.40 1.43
CA ARG A 184 8.96 -13.10 2.57
C ARG A 184 8.18 -12.58 3.79
N PRO A 185 8.55 -12.96 5.02
CA PRO A 185 8.11 -12.27 6.21
C PRO A 185 8.79 -10.89 6.34
N PRO A 186 8.17 -9.92 7.02
CA PRO A 186 8.89 -8.77 7.57
C PRO A 186 10.03 -9.24 8.47
N GLU A 187 11.17 -8.56 8.41
CA GLU A 187 12.41 -8.95 9.10
C GLU A 187 12.20 -9.04 10.61
N GLU A 188 11.42 -8.12 11.18
CA GLU A 188 11.09 -8.06 12.61
C GLU A 188 10.20 -9.21 13.09
N LYS A 189 9.58 -9.96 12.16
CA LYS A 189 8.73 -11.12 12.47
C LYS A 189 9.45 -12.46 12.28
N LEU A 190 10.71 -12.42 11.84
CA LEU A 190 11.54 -13.62 11.81
C LEU A 190 11.78 -14.12 13.22
N MET A 191 11.78 -15.44 13.37
CA MET A 191 12.01 -16.11 14.64
C MET A 191 13.31 -16.89 14.53
N SER A 192 14.20 -16.67 15.49
CA SER A 192 15.52 -17.27 15.49
C SER A 192 15.48 -18.79 15.59
N LYS A 193 16.45 -19.44 14.93
CA LYS A 193 16.64 -20.90 14.94
C LYS A 193 15.43 -21.70 14.42
N LYS A 194 14.67 -21.11 13.47
CA LYS A 194 13.56 -21.76 12.77
C LYS A 194 13.95 -22.17 11.35
N THR A 195 13.13 -23.03 10.74
CA THR A 195 13.18 -23.26 9.29
C THR A 195 12.04 -22.49 8.62
N TYR A 196 12.36 -21.70 7.62
CA TYR A 196 11.36 -20.98 6.80
C TYR A 196 11.38 -21.52 5.37
N ALA A 197 10.21 -21.61 4.74
CA ALA A 197 10.10 -21.89 3.31
C ALA A 197 9.16 -20.90 2.61
N PHE A 198 9.68 -20.15 1.64
CA PHE A 198 8.98 -19.14 0.86
C PHE A 198 9.82 -18.71 -0.35
N PHE A 199 9.27 -17.90 -1.26
CA PHE A 199 10.07 -17.23 -2.29
C PHE A 199 10.82 -16.04 -1.68
N SER A 200 12.11 -16.21 -1.39
CA SER A 200 12.90 -15.13 -0.80
C SER A 200 13.42 -14.16 -1.84
N HIS A 201 13.62 -14.63 -3.08
CA HIS A 201 14.30 -13.90 -4.15
C HIS A 201 15.73 -13.43 -3.79
N THR A 202 16.31 -13.95 -2.70
CA THR A 202 17.67 -13.63 -2.26
C THR A 202 18.71 -14.18 -3.23
N ILE A 203 18.45 -15.35 -3.83
CA ILE A 203 19.35 -15.94 -4.82
C ILE A 203 19.40 -15.18 -6.16
N LYS A 204 18.42 -14.30 -6.40
CA LYS A 204 18.42 -13.36 -7.53
C LYS A 204 19.19 -12.08 -7.22
N ALA A 205 19.80 -11.97 -6.03
CA ALA A 205 20.49 -10.78 -5.54
C ALA A 205 19.64 -9.51 -5.67
N GLN A 206 18.32 -9.63 -5.51
CA GLN A 206 17.44 -8.47 -5.51
C GLN A 206 17.74 -7.63 -4.27
N GLU A 207 18.22 -6.41 -4.46
CA GLU A 207 18.70 -5.51 -3.39
C GLU A 207 17.71 -5.38 -2.23
N ALA A 208 16.42 -5.25 -2.55
CA ALA A 208 15.34 -5.17 -1.56
C ALA A 208 15.21 -6.41 -0.65
N ASN A 209 15.78 -7.57 -1.01
CA ASN A 209 15.75 -8.81 -0.23
C ASN A 209 17.09 -9.12 0.46
N MET A 210 18.13 -8.31 0.27
CA MET A 210 19.44 -8.62 0.84
C MET A 210 19.48 -8.40 2.37
N GLY A 211 18.77 -7.39 2.90
CA GLY A 211 18.61 -7.22 4.36
C GLY A 211 17.93 -8.43 5.02
N LEU A 212 16.94 -9.03 4.36
CA LEU A 212 16.32 -10.28 4.81
C LEU A 212 17.33 -11.43 4.87
N LEU A 213 18.28 -11.51 3.92
CA LEU A 213 19.32 -12.54 3.95
C LEU A 213 20.24 -12.35 5.15
N ASP A 214 20.66 -11.11 5.41
CA ASP A 214 21.50 -10.77 6.57
C ASP A 214 20.80 -11.18 7.87
N GLU A 215 19.50 -10.89 7.97
CA GLU A 215 18.70 -11.22 9.16
C GLU A 215 18.50 -12.73 9.32
N ILE A 216 18.29 -13.46 8.21
CA ILE A 216 18.21 -14.93 8.22
C ILE A 216 19.52 -15.54 8.73
N LEU A 217 20.67 -15.04 8.27
CA LEU A 217 21.98 -15.50 8.72
C LEU A 217 22.21 -15.16 10.20
N ARG A 218 21.94 -13.91 10.60
CA ARG A 218 22.11 -13.41 11.98
C ARG A 218 21.26 -14.20 12.98
N GLN A 219 20.04 -14.54 12.61
CA GLN A 219 19.11 -15.28 13.46
C GLN A 219 19.30 -16.80 13.41
N GLU A 220 20.32 -17.30 12.70
CA GLU A 220 20.57 -18.74 12.49
C GLU A 220 19.35 -19.47 11.89
N ILE A 221 18.65 -18.82 10.96
CA ILE A 221 17.46 -19.36 10.30
C ILE A 221 17.87 -20.23 9.11
N ARG A 222 17.23 -21.40 8.99
CA ARG A 222 17.34 -22.23 7.78
C ARG A 222 16.30 -21.78 6.75
N LEU A 223 16.75 -21.24 5.63
CA LEU A 223 15.87 -20.86 4.53
C LEU A 223 15.79 -21.95 3.45
N ILE A 224 14.56 -22.37 3.13
CA ILE A 224 14.23 -23.18 1.95
C ILE A 224 13.61 -22.25 0.91
N ASP A 225 14.43 -21.75 -0.02
CA ASP A 225 13.96 -20.85 -1.07
C ASP A 225 13.25 -21.64 -2.17
N TYR A 226 11.96 -21.34 -2.37
CA TYR A 226 11.14 -21.98 -3.40
C TYR A 226 11.70 -21.77 -4.82
N GLU A 227 12.50 -20.72 -5.04
CA GLU A 227 13.07 -20.37 -6.34
C GLU A 227 13.96 -21.48 -6.92
N LYS A 228 14.58 -22.33 -6.08
CA LYS A 228 15.52 -23.38 -6.51
C LYS A 228 15.00 -24.81 -6.37
N MET A 229 13.71 -24.99 -6.09
CA MET A 229 13.14 -26.34 -6.02
C MET A 229 13.11 -26.98 -7.41
N VAL A 230 13.75 -28.15 -7.52
CA VAL A 230 13.82 -28.98 -8.73
C VAL A 230 13.33 -30.40 -8.45
N ASP A 231 12.87 -31.09 -9.48
CA ASP A 231 12.60 -32.53 -9.41
C ASP A 231 13.90 -33.35 -9.50
N HIS A 232 13.77 -34.68 -9.48
CA HIS A 232 14.88 -35.62 -9.61
C HIS A 232 15.64 -35.52 -10.94
N ARG A 233 15.10 -34.83 -11.95
CA ARG A 233 15.73 -34.57 -13.25
C ARG A 233 16.37 -33.18 -13.32
N GLY A 234 16.38 -32.42 -12.22
CA GLY A 234 16.87 -31.04 -12.19
C GLY A 234 15.90 -30.04 -12.82
N THR A 235 14.67 -30.44 -13.14
CA THR A 235 13.66 -29.54 -13.71
C THR A 235 13.00 -28.73 -12.61
N ARG A 236 12.94 -27.41 -12.76
CA ARG A 236 12.32 -26.52 -11.77
C ARG A 236 10.84 -26.85 -11.60
N VAL A 237 10.41 -27.11 -10.36
CA VAL A 237 9.02 -27.52 -10.06
C VAL A 237 8.11 -26.37 -9.65
N VAL A 238 8.69 -25.22 -9.29
CA VAL A 238 7.94 -24.05 -8.83
C VAL A 238 8.34 -22.82 -9.64
N ALA A 239 7.52 -22.47 -10.64
CA ALA A 239 7.69 -21.37 -11.59
C ALA A 239 6.38 -20.59 -11.79
N PHE A 240 6.40 -19.51 -12.59
CA PHE A 240 5.17 -18.86 -13.03
C PHE A 240 4.29 -19.88 -13.76
N GLY A 241 3.15 -20.16 -13.15
CA GLY A 241 2.19 -21.13 -13.68
C GLY A 241 1.23 -20.49 -14.68
N GLN A 242 0.38 -21.33 -15.24
CA GLN A 242 -0.74 -20.98 -16.10
C GLN A 242 -1.60 -19.83 -15.56
N TRP A 243 -1.79 -19.77 -14.25
CA TRP A 243 -2.54 -18.69 -13.58
C TRP A 243 -1.95 -17.28 -13.76
N ALA A 244 -0.64 -17.15 -14.00
CA ALA A 244 -0.04 -15.84 -14.33
C ALA A 244 -0.51 -15.37 -15.71
N GLY A 245 -0.58 -16.30 -16.67
CA GLY A 245 -1.17 -16.08 -17.99
C GLY A 245 -2.63 -15.66 -17.92
N VAL A 246 -3.42 -16.42 -17.15
CA VAL A 246 -4.85 -16.14 -16.91
C VAL A 246 -5.04 -14.72 -16.37
N ALA A 247 -4.33 -14.37 -15.29
CA ALA A 247 -4.45 -13.05 -14.67
C ALA A 247 -3.94 -11.92 -15.59
N GLY A 248 -2.83 -12.15 -16.30
CA GLY A 248 -2.26 -11.20 -17.25
C GLY A 248 -3.21 -10.89 -18.40
N MET A 249 -3.84 -11.93 -18.97
CA MET A 249 -4.82 -11.77 -20.05
C MET A 249 -6.07 -11.01 -19.61
N ILE A 250 -6.63 -11.33 -18.44
CA ILE A 250 -7.79 -10.60 -17.89
C ILE A 250 -7.44 -9.11 -17.69
N ASN A 251 -6.27 -8.84 -17.09
CA ASN A 251 -5.85 -7.47 -16.81
C ASN A 251 -5.56 -6.68 -18.09
N ILE A 252 -4.93 -7.27 -19.12
CA ILE A 252 -4.65 -6.55 -20.35
C ILE A 252 -5.93 -6.27 -21.14
N LEU A 253 -6.92 -7.16 -21.12
CA LEU A 253 -8.24 -6.89 -21.71
C LEU A 253 -8.92 -5.69 -21.03
N HIS A 254 -8.89 -5.63 -19.69
CA HIS A 254 -9.33 -4.44 -18.94
C HIS A 254 -8.56 -3.19 -19.35
N GLY A 255 -7.23 -3.27 -19.40
CA GLY A 255 -6.35 -2.15 -19.79
C GLY A 255 -6.60 -1.67 -21.21
N MET A 256 -6.88 -2.58 -22.14
CA MET A 256 -7.29 -2.26 -23.50
C MET A 256 -8.63 -1.51 -23.52
N GLY A 257 -9.61 -1.92 -22.70
CA GLY A 257 -10.86 -1.18 -22.53
C GLY A 257 -10.60 0.28 -22.18
N LEU A 258 -9.82 0.52 -21.11
CA LEU A 258 -9.45 1.87 -20.67
C LEU A 258 -8.67 2.65 -21.75
N ARG A 259 -7.71 1.99 -22.41
CA ARG A 259 -6.88 2.63 -23.45
C ARG A 259 -7.70 3.02 -24.66
N LEU A 260 -8.59 2.15 -25.13
CA LEU A 260 -9.46 2.42 -26.27
C LEU A 260 -10.48 3.51 -25.93
N LEU A 261 -11.01 3.54 -24.71
CA LEU A 261 -11.85 4.65 -24.23
C LEU A 261 -11.10 5.98 -24.29
N ALA A 262 -9.85 6.02 -23.80
CA ALA A 262 -9.01 7.21 -23.86
C ALA A 262 -8.69 7.65 -25.30
N LEU A 263 -8.74 6.72 -26.26
CA LEU A 263 -8.60 6.99 -27.69
C LEU A 263 -9.94 7.33 -28.38
N GLY A 264 -11.04 7.45 -27.62
CA GLY A 264 -12.35 7.85 -28.12
C GLY A 264 -13.26 6.69 -28.56
N HIS A 265 -12.98 5.47 -28.09
CA HIS A 265 -13.72 4.27 -28.49
C HIS A 265 -14.43 3.60 -27.30
N HIS A 266 -15.74 3.44 -27.42
CA HIS A 266 -16.48 2.54 -26.56
C HIS A 266 -16.36 1.11 -27.09
N THR A 267 -15.87 0.17 -26.27
CA THR A 267 -15.67 -1.23 -26.67
C THR A 267 -16.16 -2.17 -25.56
N PRO A 268 -16.56 -3.42 -25.88
CA PRO A 268 -17.02 -4.39 -24.89
C PRO A 268 -16.00 -4.69 -23.77
N PHE A 269 -14.70 -4.47 -24.03
CA PHE A 269 -13.65 -4.63 -23.03
C PHE A 269 -13.80 -3.69 -21.81
N MET A 270 -14.56 -2.60 -21.93
CA MET A 270 -14.86 -1.68 -20.83
C MET A 270 -15.56 -2.34 -19.64
N HIS A 271 -16.24 -3.46 -19.87
CA HIS A 271 -17.00 -4.18 -18.84
C HIS A 271 -16.19 -5.28 -18.14
N ILE A 272 -14.97 -5.56 -18.61
CA ILE A 272 -14.06 -6.51 -17.96
C ILE A 272 -13.36 -5.79 -16.81
N GLY A 273 -13.56 -6.25 -15.58
CA GLY A 273 -12.78 -5.80 -14.42
C GLY A 273 -11.39 -6.45 -14.32
N MET A 274 -10.54 -5.89 -13.46
CA MET A 274 -9.24 -6.49 -13.12
C MET A 274 -9.39 -7.87 -12.49
N ALA A 275 -8.40 -8.75 -12.66
CA ALA A 275 -8.45 -10.15 -12.21
C ALA A 275 -8.75 -10.29 -10.70
N HIS A 276 -8.28 -9.36 -9.87
CA HIS A 276 -8.50 -9.36 -8.42
C HIS A 276 -9.93 -8.95 -8.01
N ASN A 277 -10.73 -8.39 -8.93
CA ASN A 277 -12.13 -8.03 -8.67
C ASN A 277 -13.06 -9.25 -8.71
N TYR A 278 -12.61 -10.37 -9.29
CA TYR A 278 -13.39 -11.59 -9.36
C TYR A 278 -13.09 -12.51 -8.19
N ARG A 279 -14.14 -13.16 -7.66
CA ARG A 279 -13.98 -14.11 -6.54
C ARG A 279 -13.38 -15.44 -6.97
N ASN A 280 -13.59 -15.82 -8.23
CA ASN A 280 -13.10 -17.06 -8.83
C ASN A 280 -12.93 -16.89 -10.34
N SER A 281 -12.23 -17.83 -10.98
CA SER A 281 -11.97 -17.81 -12.41
C SER A 281 -13.23 -17.89 -13.26
N SER A 282 -14.28 -18.59 -12.81
CA SER A 282 -15.55 -18.70 -13.55
C SER A 282 -16.22 -17.34 -13.74
N GLN A 283 -16.20 -16.47 -12.73
CA GLN A 283 -16.72 -15.10 -12.85
C GLN A 283 -15.92 -14.25 -13.84
N ALA A 284 -14.59 -14.36 -13.81
CA ALA A 284 -13.73 -13.65 -14.75
C ALA A 284 -13.97 -14.12 -16.19
N VAL A 285 -14.07 -15.43 -16.40
CA VAL A 285 -14.40 -16.03 -17.69
C VAL A 285 -15.75 -15.56 -18.20
N GLN A 286 -16.77 -15.47 -17.32
CA GLN A 286 -18.08 -14.98 -17.72
C GLN A 286 -18.02 -13.53 -18.24
N ALA A 287 -17.29 -12.64 -17.57
CA ALA A 287 -17.14 -11.27 -18.04
C ALA A 287 -16.45 -11.18 -19.41
N VAL A 288 -15.47 -12.06 -19.67
CA VAL A 288 -14.81 -12.16 -20.98
C VAL A 288 -15.77 -12.71 -22.05
N ARG A 289 -16.60 -13.71 -21.71
CA ARG A 289 -17.65 -14.23 -22.60
C ARG A 289 -18.71 -13.20 -22.95
N ASP A 290 -19.12 -12.39 -21.98
CA ASP A 290 -20.11 -11.32 -22.20
C ASP A 290 -19.56 -10.28 -23.19
N ALA A 291 -18.30 -9.86 -23.00
CA ALA A 291 -17.61 -9.01 -23.97
C ALA A 291 -17.46 -9.69 -25.34
N GLY A 292 -17.15 -10.99 -25.36
CA GLY A 292 -17.06 -11.80 -26.57
C GLY A 292 -18.38 -11.91 -27.32
N TYR A 293 -19.51 -12.01 -26.61
CA TYR A 293 -20.83 -12.03 -27.21
C TYR A 293 -21.13 -10.72 -27.95
N GLU A 294 -20.84 -9.57 -27.33
CA GLU A 294 -20.99 -8.27 -27.98
C GLU A 294 -20.09 -8.12 -29.22
N ILE A 295 -18.85 -8.63 -29.15
CA ILE A 295 -17.95 -8.68 -30.32
C ILE A 295 -18.59 -9.49 -31.44
N SER A 296 -19.14 -10.67 -31.14
CA SER A 296 -19.76 -11.56 -32.15
C SER A 296 -20.98 -10.94 -32.85
N LEU A 297 -21.68 -10.03 -32.16
CA LEU A 297 -22.79 -9.24 -32.71
C LEU A 297 -22.31 -8.08 -33.61
N GLY A 298 -21.01 -7.84 -33.70
CA GLY A 298 -20.42 -6.76 -34.48
C GLY A 298 -20.48 -5.41 -33.79
N LEU A 299 -20.55 -5.37 -32.45
CA LEU A 299 -20.59 -4.13 -31.66
C LEU A 299 -19.20 -3.49 -31.46
N MET A 300 -18.18 -4.00 -32.13
CA MET A 300 -16.86 -3.39 -32.18
C MET A 300 -16.83 -2.18 -33.12
N PRO A 301 -16.23 -1.04 -32.74
CA PRO A 301 -16.09 0.11 -33.62
C PRO A 301 -15.30 -0.23 -34.89
N LYS A 302 -15.85 0.07 -36.07
CA LYS A 302 -15.15 -0.18 -37.35
C LYS A 302 -13.84 0.61 -37.47
N SER A 303 -13.74 1.75 -36.77
CA SER A 303 -12.61 2.66 -36.82
C SER A 303 -11.33 2.10 -36.17
N ILE A 304 -11.41 1.06 -35.34
CA ILE A 304 -10.22 0.41 -34.76
C ILE A 304 -9.70 -0.76 -35.61
N GLY A 305 -10.49 -1.20 -36.59
CA GLY A 305 -10.16 -2.35 -37.45
C GLY A 305 -10.08 -3.69 -36.69
N PRO A 306 -9.58 -4.74 -37.36
CA PRO A 306 -9.44 -6.07 -36.76
C PRO A 306 -8.41 -6.07 -35.62
N LEU A 307 -8.71 -6.73 -34.52
CA LEU A 307 -7.78 -6.84 -33.38
C LEU A 307 -6.97 -8.13 -33.46
N THR A 308 -5.65 -7.98 -33.33
CA THR A 308 -4.67 -9.08 -33.41
C THR A 308 -3.90 -9.19 -32.09
N PHE A 309 -3.90 -10.38 -31.50
CA PHE A 309 -3.28 -10.73 -30.22
C PHE A 309 -2.12 -11.69 -30.49
N VAL A 310 -0.91 -11.31 -30.08
CA VAL A 310 0.29 -12.11 -30.31
C VAL A 310 0.85 -12.60 -28.99
N PHE A 311 0.99 -13.92 -28.84
CA PHE A 311 1.50 -14.58 -27.64
C PHE A 311 2.92 -15.10 -27.88
N THR A 312 3.86 -14.83 -26.99
CA THR A 312 5.20 -15.45 -27.07
C THR A 312 5.33 -16.67 -26.17
N GLY A 313 5.98 -17.69 -26.72
CA GLY A 313 6.29 -18.92 -26.02
C GLY A 313 5.13 -19.92 -26.01
N THR A 314 5.48 -21.19 -25.83
CA THR A 314 4.55 -22.32 -25.75
C THR A 314 4.41 -22.86 -24.31
N GLY A 315 4.96 -22.13 -23.34
CA GLY A 315 4.96 -22.48 -21.93
C GLY A 315 3.63 -22.22 -21.23
N ASN A 316 3.59 -22.53 -19.93
CA ASN A 316 2.36 -22.45 -19.12
C ASN A 316 1.73 -21.05 -19.10
N VAL A 317 2.55 -19.99 -19.05
CA VAL A 317 2.05 -18.60 -19.06
C VAL A 317 1.28 -18.31 -20.34
N SER A 318 1.86 -18.62 -21.50
CA SER A 318 1.19 -18.43 -22.80
C SER A 318 -0.10 -19.26 -22.89
N LYS A 319 -0.07 -20.54 -22.47
CA LYS A 319 -1.27 -21.39 -22.44
C LYS A 319 -2.39 -20.81 -21.56
N GLY A 320 -2.05 -20.31 -20.37
CA GLY A 320 -3.03 -19.68 -19.48
C GLY A 320 -3.61 -18.37 -20.02
N ALA A 321 -2.81 -17.59 -20.75
CA ALA A 321 -3.33 -16.41 -21.44
C ALA A 321 -4.28 -16.79 -22.59
N GLN A 322 -3.91 -17.82 -23.35
CA GLN A 322 -4.74 -18.37 -24.42
C GLN A 322 -6.07 -18.93 -23.90
N GLU A 323 -6.10 -19.56 -22.72
CA GLU A 323 -7.34 -20.04 -22.11
C GLU A 323 -8.39 -18.94 -21.93
N ILE A 324 -7.97 -17.75 -21.48
CA ILE A 324 -8.88 -16.61 -21.35
C ILE A 324 -9.20 -16.00 -22.72
N PHE A 325 -8.22 -15.94 -23.63
CA PHE A 325 -8.45 -15.45 -24.99
C PHE A 325 -9.48 -16.30 -25.76
N ASN A 326 -9.48 -17.61 -25.56
CA ASN A 326 -10.41 -18.56 -26.18
C ASN A 326 -11.88 -18.36 -25.76
N GLU A 327 -12.13 -17.57 -24.72
CA GLU A 327 -13.47 -17.21 -24.27
C GLU A 327 -14.04 -16.01 -25.06
N LEU A 328 -13.21 -15.35 -25.88
CA LEU A 328 -13.65 -14.41 -26.92
C LEU A 328 -13.97 -15.17 -28.21
N PRO A 329 -14.76 -14.60 -29.14
CA PRO A 329 -14.90 -15.15 -30.49
C PRO A 329 -13.57 -15.00 -31.22
N CYS A 330 -12.70 -16.00 -31.12
CA CYS A 330 -11.33 -15.91 -31.63
C CYS A 330 -11.04 -16.85 -32.80
N GLU A 331 -10.09 -16.47 -33.64
CA GLU A 331 -9.51 -17.31 -34.69
C GLU A 331 -7.99 -17.27 -34.57
N TYR A 332 -7.36 -18.44 -34.53
CA TYR A 332 -5.89 -18.53 -34.56
C TYR A 332 -5.39 -18.55 -36.00
N VAL A 333 -4.35 -17.77 -36.27
CA VAL A 333 -3.71 -17.67 -37.58
C VAL A 333 -2.20 -17.76 -37.46
N GLU A 334 -1.56 -18.23 -38.53
CA GLU A 334 -0.12 -18.37 -38.60
C GLU A 334 0.57 -17.00 -38.70
N PRO A 335 1.84 -16.88 -38.26
CA PRO A 335 2.56 -15.60 -38.26
C PRO A 335 2.65 -14.90 -39.62
N HIS A 336 2.61 -15.64 -40.73
CA HIS A 336 2.65 -15.06 -42.07
C HIS A 336 1.29 -14.48 -42.52
N GLU A 337 0.19 -14.90 -41.90
CA GLU A 337 -1.18 -14.45 -42.19
C GLU A 337 -1.54 -13.16 -41.40
N LEU A 338 -0.77 -12.84 -40.35
CA LEU A 338 -0.98 -11.70 -39.45
C LEU A 338 -1.19 -10.38 -40.21
N LYS A 339 -0.42 -10.16 -41.27
CA LYS A 339 -0.53 -8.97 -42.12
C LYS A 339 -1.90 -8.87 -42.78
N GLU A 340 -2.39 -9.96 -43.37
CA GLU A 340 -3.67 -9.99 -44.07
C GLU A 340 -4.83 -9.79 -43.10
N VAL A 341 -4.86 -10.55 -41.98
CA VAL A 341 -5.95 -10.44 -41.01
C VAL A 341 -5.95 -9.10 -40.28
N SER A 342 -4.79 -8.48 -40.09
CA SER A 342 -4.69 -7.16 -39.46
C SER A 342 -5.36 -6.06 -40.29
N GLN A 343 -5.54 -6.29 -41.59
CA GLN A 343 -6.11 -5.35 -42.56
C GLN A 343 -7.55 -5.70 -42.92
N ASN A 344 -7.82 -6.97 -43.19
CA ASN A 344 -9.08 -7.45 -43.80
C ASN A 344 -9.88 -8.43 -42.91
N GLY A 345 -9.47 -8.63 -41.66
CA GLY A 345 -10.15 -9.52 -40.73
C GLY A 345 -11.61 -9.13 -40.46
N ASP A 346 -12.43 -10.12 -40.11
CA ASP A 346 -13.80 -9.92 -39.68
C ASP A 346 -13.83 -9.28 -38.29
N LEU A 347 -14.59 -8.19 -38.16
CA LEU A 347 -14.69 -7.42 -36.91
C LEU A 347 -15.56 -8.11 -35.85
N ARG A 348 -16.24 -9.21 -36.20
CA ARG A 348 -17.03 -10.03 -35.27
C ARG A 348 -16.19 -11.04 -34.49
N LYS A 349 -14.87 -11.02 -34.67
CA LYS A 349 -13.91 -11.88 -33.99
C LYS A 349 -12.59 -11.17 -33.74
N VAL A 350 -11.77 -11.78 -32.89
CA VAL A 350 -10.40 -11.36 -32.60
C VAL A 350 -9.42 -12.43 -33.10
N TYR A 351 -8.23 -12.02 -33.53
CA TYR A 351 -7.26 -12.92 -34.14
C TYR A 351 -6.11 -13.19 -33.17
N GLY A 352 -5.73 -14.46 -32.99
CA GLY A 352 -4.65 -14.89 -32.13
C GLY A 352 -3.49 -15.50 -32.91
N THR A 353 -2.25 -15.24 -32.51
CA THR A 353 -1.07 -15.92 -33.05
C THR A 353 -0.11 -16.29 -31.93
N VAL A 354 0.36 -17.54 -31.94
CA VAL A 354 1.34 -18.04 -30.97
C VAL A 354 2.71 -18.13 -31.62
N LEU A 355 3.68 -17.42 -31.06
CA LEU A 355 5.04 -17.39 -31.56
C LEU A 355 5.94 -18.39 -30.83
N SER A 356 6.67 -19.16 -31.63
CA SER A 356 7.83 -19.93 -31.21
C SER A 356 9.11 -19.28 -31.73
N ARG A 357 10.26 -19.71 -31.19
CA ARG A 357 11.59 -19.16 -31.54
C ARG A 357 11.84 -19.07 -33.04
N HIS A 358 11.49 -20.13 -33.79
CA HIS A 358 11.70 -20.19 -35.25
C HIS A 358 10.88 -19.18 -36.07
N HIS A 359 9.83 -18.58 -35.51
CA HIS A 359 9.01 -17.59 -36.20
C HIS A 359 9.68 -16.22 -36.29
N HIS A 360 10.61 -15.91 -35.38
CA HIS A 360 11.19 -14.56 -35.29
C HIS A 360 12.70 -14.54 -35.09
N LEU A 361 13.33 -15.62 -34.62
CA LEU A 361 14.78 -15.70 -34.50
C LEU A 361 15.40 -16.25 -35.77
N VAL A 362 16.40 -15.55 -36.29
CA VAL A 362 17.16 -15.97 -37.46
C VAL A 362 18.64 -15.75 -37.24
N ARG A 363 19.49 -16.64 -37.77
CA ARG A 363 20.94 -16.48 -37.71
C ARG A 363 21.37 -15.31 -38.61
N LYS A 364 22.32 -14.51 -38.14
CA LYS A 364 22.83 -13.30 -38.83
C LYS A 364 23.45 -13.58 -40.20
N THR A 365 23.94 -14.80 -40.44
CA THR A 365 24.70 -15.16 -41.64
C THR A 365 23.82 -15.60 -42.81
N ASP A 366 22.79 -16.40 -42.55
CA ASP A 366 21.98 -17.06 -43.60
C ASP A 366 20.46 -16.86 -43.42
N GLY A 367 20.02 -16.26 -42.31
CA GLY A 367 18.61 -16.04 -42.03
C GLY A 367 17.84 -17.29 -41.57
N VAL A 368 18.52 -18.39 -41.22
CA VAL A 368 17.90 -19.65 -40.83
C VAL A 368 17.83 -19.79 -39.30
N TYR A 369 16.75 -20.39 -38.79
CA TYR A 369 16.67 -20.80 -37.39
C TYR A 369 17.16 -22.24 -37.20
N ASP A 370 18.11 -22.44 -36.29
CA ASP A 370 18.55 -23.78 -35.86
C ASP A 370 18.47 -23.82 -34.32
N PRO A 371 17.68 -24.73 -33.74
CA PRO A 371 17.48 -24.78 -32.29
C PRO A 371 18.74 -25.21 -31.52
N VAL A 372 19.53 -26.13 -32.06
CA VAL A 372 20.72 -26.68 -31.38
C VAL A 372 21.86 -25.67 -31.38
N ASP A 373 22.02 -24.94 -32.50
CA ASP A 373 22.98 -23.84 -32.60
C ASP A 373 22.58 -22.66 -31.72
N TYR A 374 21.31 -22.26 -31.74
CA TYR A 374 20.80 -21.17 -30.90
C TYR A 374 21.00 -21.43 -29.41
N ASP A 375 20.77 -22.65 -28.94
CA ASP A 375 20.96 -23.00 -27.52
C ASP A 375 22.45 -22.94 -27.10
N LYS A 376 23.39 -23.03 -28.05
CA LYS A 376 24.84 -22.92 -27.79
C LYS A 376 25.40 -21.51 -28.02
N TYR A 377 24.90 -20.81 -29.05
CA TYR A 377 25.42 -19.54 -29.56
C TYR A 377 24.29 -18.54 -29.85
N PRO A 378 23.51 -18.13 -28.83
CA PRO A 378 22.37 -17.23 -29.02
C PRO A 378 22.76 -15.86 -29.61
N GLU A 379 24.01 -15.43 -29.43
CA GLU A 379 24.58 -14.19 -29.96
C GLU A 379 24.70 -14.15 -31.49
N HIS A 380 24.67 -15.31 -32.15
CA HIS A 380 24.68 -15.41 -33.62
C HIS A 380 23.32 -15.08 -34.24
N TYR A 381 22.28 -14.90 -33.43
CA TYR A 381 20.91 -14.68 -33.90
C TYR A 381 20.50 -13.21 -33.76
N ILE A 382 19.49 -12.83 -34.53
CA ILE A 382 18.71 -11.59 -34.39
C ILE A 382 17.23 -11.92 -34.37
N SER A 383 16.43 -11.05 -33.75
CA SER A 383 14.98 -11.13 -33.81
C SER A 383 14.44 -10.25 -34.93
N ARG A 384 13.56 -10.80 -35.77
CA ARG A 384 12.76 -10.05 -36.77
C ARG A 384 11.35 -9.73 -36.27
N PHE A 385 11.11 -9.85 -34.96
CA PHE A 385 9.80 -9.59 -34.37
C PHE A 385 9.30 -8.16 -34.68
N ASN A 386 10.20 -7.18 -34.64
CA ASN A 386 9.94 -5.77 -34.95
C ASN A 386 9.46 -5.53 -36.40
N THR A 387 9.91 -6.32 -37.37
CA THR A 387 9.57 -6.14 -38.80
C THR A 387 8.42 -7.03 -39.24
N ASP A 388 8.41 -8.28 -38.81
CA ASP A 388 7.53 -9.30 -39.37
C ASP A 388 6.22 -9.42 -38.60
N ILE A 389 6.22 -9.07 -37.31
CA ILE A 389 5.10 -9.36 -36.41
C ILE A 389 4.53 -8.10 -35.75
N ALA A 390 5.37 -7.32 -35.06
CA ALA A 390 4.96 -6.17 -34.28
C ALA A 390 4.13 -5.13 -35.07
N PRO A 391 4.40 -4.83 -36.37
CA PRO A 391 3.61 -3.86 -37.14
C PRO A 391 2.15 -4.27 -37.34
N TYR A 392 1.85 -5.56 -37.25
CA TYR A 392 0.53 -6.13 -37.48
C TYR A 392 -0.18 -6.53 -36.18
N THR A 393 0.46 -6.32 -35.03
CA THR A 393 -0.01 -6.71 -33.69
C THR A 393 -0.79 -5.58 -33.03
N THR A 394 -1.98 -5.85 -32.48
CA THR A 394 -2.73 -4.91 -31.64
C THR A 394 -2.35 -5.01 -30.17
N CYS A 395 -2.35 -6.23 -29.63
CA CYS A 395 -2.00 -6.50 -28.25
C CYS A 395 -0.93 -7.57 -28.21
N PHE A 396 0.19 -7.26 -27.54
CA PHE A 396 1.31 -8.17 -27.42
C PHE A 396 1.38 -8.79 -26.03
N ILE A 397 1.37 -10.12 -25.93
CA ILE A 397 1.41 -10.87 -24.66
C ILE A 397 2.76 -11.58 -24.58
N ASN A 398 3.63 -11.06 -23.74
CA ASN A 398 4.97 -11.59 -23.56
C ASN A 398 5.03 -12.54 -22.37
N GLY A 399 5.39 -13.81 -22.60
CA GLY A 399 5.47 -14.84 -21.58
C GLY A 399 6.75 -15.67 -21.64
N ILE A 400 7.76 -15.21 -22.39
CA ILE A 400 9.03 -15.91 -22.54
C ILE A 400 10.02 -15.54 -21.46
N TYR A 401 10.88 -16.49 -21.12
CA TYR A 401 12.10 -16.22 -20.39
C TYR A 401 13.15 -15.60 -21.33
N TRP A 402 13.89 -14.62 -20.85
CA TRP A 402 14.95 -13.94 -21.61
C TRP A 402 16.27 -13.90 -20.83
N GLU A 403 17.37 -14.16 -21.52
CA GLU A 403 18.73 -14.06 -20.97
C GLU A 403 19.52 -12.94 -21.65
N GLN A 404 20.49 -12.36 -20.94
CA GLN A 404 21.24 -11.18 -21.40
C GLN A 404 21.96 -11.38 -22.75
N ASN A 405 22.35 -12.61 -23.07
CA ASN A 405 23.05 -12.96 -24.31
C ASN A 405 22.10 -13.32 -25.47
N THR A 406 20.78 -13.24 -25.25
CA THR A 406 19.77 -13.57 -26.27
C THR A 406 19.20 -12.31 -26.93
N PRO A 407 18.83 -12.36 -28.23
CA PRO A 407 18.26 -11.21 -28.93
C PRO A 407 16.98 -10.69 -28.26
N ARG A 408 16.81 -9.37 -28.21
CA ARG A 408 15.58 -8.72 -27.74
C ARG A 408 14.47 -8.84 -28.79
N LEU A 409 13.21 -8.82 -28.36
CA LEU A 409 12.05 -8.77 -29.26
C LEU A 409 11.79 -7.36 -29.78
N LEU A 410 11.87 -6.36 -28.90
CA LEU A 410 11.69 -4.96 -29.25
C LEU A 410 12.73 -4.09 -28.54
N THR A 411 13.42 -3.26 -29.32
CA THR A 411 14.30 -2.19 -28.85
C THR A 411 13.56 -0.86 -28.77
N ARG A 412 14.18 0.15 -28.15
CA ARG A 412 13.66 1.54 -28.15
C ARG A 412 13.51 2.08 -29.57
N GLN A 413 14.46 1.77 -30.46
CA GLN A 413 14.44 2.21 -31.85
C GLN A 413 13.33 1.53 -32.66
N ASP A 414 13.03 0.26 -32.37
CA ASP A 414 11.93 -0.46 -33.01
C ASP A 414 10.59 0.20 -32.68
N VAL A 415 10.35 0.51 -31.41
CA VAL A 415 9.09 1.12 -30.99
C VAL A 415 8.93 2.55 -31.51
N GLN A 416 10.02 3.31 -31.63
CA GLN A 416 9.97 4.60 -32.33
C GLN A 416 9.43 4.46 -33.75
N SER A 417 9.84 3.41 -34.47
CA SER A 417 9.37 3.15 -35.84
C SER A 417 7.92 2.66 -35.87
N LEU A 418 7.51 1.84 -34.89
CA LEU A 418 6.17 1.26 -34.79
C LEU A 418 5.09 2.27 -34.37
N LEU A 419 5.44 3.27 -33.56
CA LEU A 419 4.48 4.26 -33.04
C LEU A 419 4.37 5.53 -33.91
N VAL A 420 5.09 5.60 -35.04
CA VAL A 420 4.86 6.66 -36.04
C VAL A 420 3.43 6.50 -36.57
N PRO A 421 2.59 7.56 -36.53
CA PRO A 421 1.25 7.48 -37.06
C PRO A 421 1.25 7.13 -38.55
N GLY A 422 0.79 5.93 -38.87
CA GLY A 422 0.69 5.45 -40.24
C GLY A 422 -0.55 5.99 -40.96
N LYS A 423 -0.59 5.86 -42.29
CA LYS A 423 -1.84 5.99 -43.05
C LYS A 423 -2.74 4.80 -42.67
N SER A 424 -3.63 4.99 -41.70
CA SER A 424 -4.65 4.00 -41.37
C SER A 424 -5.42 3.63 -42.63
N SER A 425 -5.72 2.34 -42.84
CA SER A 425 -6.55 1.88 -43.95
C SER A 425 -8.00 2.36 -43.82
N VAL A 426 -8.41 2.76 -42.62
CA VAL A 426 -9.74 3.32 -42.32
C VAL A 426 -9.58 4.81 -42.07
N ALA A 427 -10.15 5.64 -42.95
CA ALA A 427 -10.20 7.08 -42.75
C ALA A 427 -11.03 7.39 -41.50
N GLY A 428 -10.39 7.95 -40.47
CA GLY A 428 -11.09 8.39 -39.26
C GLY A 428 -12.02 9.55 -39.58
N VAL A 429 -13.23 9.53 -39.02
CA VAL A 429 -14.20 10.63 -39.09
C VAL A 429 -14.39 11.20 -37.69
N GLU A 430 -14.76 12.46 -37.56
CA GLU A 430 -15.04 13.11 -36.28
C GLU A 430 -16.06 12.27 -35.47
N GLY A 431 -15.69 11.85 -34.25
CA GLY A 431 -16.47 10.93 -33.42
C GLY A 431 -16.17 9.42 -33.60
N CYS A 432 -15.42 9.03 -34.63
CA CYS A 432 -14.94 7.67 -34.88
C CYS A 432 -13.46 7.70 -35.32
N PRO A 433 -12.54 8.16 -34.46
CA PRO A 433 -11.14 8.35 -34.82
C PRO A 433 -10.48 7.02 -35.21
N ALA A 434 -9.54 7.03 -36.16
CA ALA A 434 -8.72 5.85 -36.40
C ALA A 434 -7.67 5.69 -35.29
N LEU A 435 -7.23 4.46 -35.03
CA LEU A 435 -6.11 4.24 -34.12
C LEU A 435 -4.82 4.90 -34.65
N PRO A 436 -4.02 5.54 -33.78
CA PRO A 436 -2.80 6.22 -34.21
C PRO A 436 -1.74 5.24 -34.75
N HIS A 437 -1.69 4.02 -34.20
CA HIS A 437 -0.79 2.94 -34.61
C HIS A 437 -1.43 1.61 -34.24
N LYS A 438 -0.97 0.51 -34.87
CA LYS A 438 -1.58 -0.81 -34.67
C LYS A 438 -1.34 -1.36 -33.25
N LEU A 439 -0.10 -1.27 -32.76
CA LEU A 439 0.29 -1.77 -31.44
C LEU A 439 -0.24 -0.86 -30.33
N VAL A 440 -1.30 -1.28 -29.64
CA VAL A 440 -2.00 -0.47 -28.63
C VAL A 440 -1.55 -0.83 -27.22
N ALA A 441 -1.25 -2.10 -26.96
CA ALA A 441 -1.00 -2.61 -25.62
C ALA A 441 0.07 -3.71 -25.61
N ILE A 442 0.84 -3.75 -24.52
CA ILE A 442 1.82 -4.80 -24.23
C ILE A 442 1.55 -5.33 -22.82
N CYS A 443 1.31 -6.63 -22.70
CA CYS A 443 1.22 -7.38 -21.46
C CYS A 443 2.50 -8.18 -21.27
N ASP A 444 3.46 -7.62 -20.53
CA ASP A 444 4.70 -8.32 -20.21
C ASP A 444 4.59 -9.12 -18.92
N ILE A 445 4.28 -10.42 -19.05
CA ILE A 445 4.08 -11.35 -17.93
C ILE A 445 5.43 -11.96 -17.49
N SER A 446 6.49 -11.84 -18.28
CA SER A 446 7.82 -12.32 -17.86
C SER A 446 8.36 -11.52 -16.68
N ALA A 447 7.97 -10.23 -16.60
CA ALA A 447 8.36 -9.29 -15.55
C ALA A 447 9.89 -9.12 -15.43
N ASP A 448 10.58 -9.15 -16.57
CA ASP A 448 12.03 -8.95 -16.69
C ASP A 448 12.34 -7.49 -17.07
N THR A 449 12.66 -6.66 -16.08
CA THR A 449 13.01 -5.24 -16.31
C THR A 449 14.23 -5.12 -17.20
N GLY A 450 14.11 -4.37 -18.29
CA GLY A 450 15.16 -4.22 -19.29
C GLY A 450 15.47 -5.53 -20.04
N GLY A 451 14.54 -6.49 -20.06
CA GLY A 451 14.68 -7.80 -20.67
C GLY A 451 14.35 -7.83 -22.18
N SER A 452 13.54 -8.80 -22.60
CA SER A 452 13.18 -9.00 -24.02
C SER A 452 12.51 -7.79 -24.68
N ILE A 453 11.92 -6.89 -23.89
CA ILE A 453 11.34 -5.62 -24.34
C ILE A 453 12.15 -4.50 -23.66
N GLU A 454 12.99 -3.80 -24.43
CA GLU A 454 14.06 -2.95 -23.87
C GLU A 454 13.58 -1.77 -23.01
N PHE A 455 12.48 -1.15 -23.42
CA PHE A 455 11.95 0.05 -22.78
C PHE A 455 11.10 -0.25 -21.54
N MET A 456 10.82 -1.53 -21.24
CA MET A 456 10.15 -1.94 -20.00
C MET A 456 11.15 -1.90 -18.85
N THR A 457 11.39 -0.71 -18.30
CA THR A 457 12.36 -0.50 -17.22
C THR A 457 11.82 -0.85 -15.84
N GLU A 458 10.51 -1.08 -15.72
CA GLU A 458 9.83 -1.35 -14.45
C GLU A 458 8.69 -2.36 -14.65
N CYS A 459 8.36 -3.09 -13.58
CA CYS A 459 7.20 -3.98 -13.56
C CYS A 459 6.02 -3.26 -12.91
N THR A 460 4.84 -3.36 -13.51
CA THR A 460 3.62 -2.81 -12.93
C THR A 460 3.21 -3.57 -11.67
N THR A 461 2.49 -2.89 -10.77
CA THR A 461 1.97 -3.48 -9.53
C THR A 461 0.45 -3.59 -9.61
N ILE A 462 -0.19 -4.32 -8.69
CA ILE A 462 -1.66 -4.37 -8.66
C ILE A 462 -2.27 -2.98 -8.39
N GLU A 463 -1.55 -2.12 -7.66
CA GLU A 463 -1.96 -0.73 -7.34
C GLU A 463 -1.76 0.21 -8.54
N HIS A 464 -0.71 -0.01 -9.33
CA HIS A 464 -0.40 0.71 -10.55
C HIS A 464 -0.26 -0.28 -11.72
N PRO A 465 -1.38 -0.84 -12.22
CA PRO A 465 -1.37 -1.99 -13.11
C PRO A 465 -0.96 -1.69 -14.56
N PHE A 466 -0.94 -0.40 -14.94
CA PHE A 466 -0.60 0.05 -16.29
C PHE A 466 0.36 1.22 -16.25
N CYS A 467 1.26 1.28 -17.23
CA CYS A 467 2.14 2.40 -17.50
C CYS A 467 2.01 2.80 -18.99
N MET A 468 2.25 4.08 -19.27
CA MET A 468 2.17 4.66 -20.61
C MET A 468 3.58 4.96 -21.11
N TYR A 469 3.91 4.51 -22.33
CA TYR A 469 5.18 4.79 -22.99
C TYR A 469 4.94 5.55 -24.30
N ASP A 470 5.41 6.80 -24.39
CA ASP A 470 5.42 7.59 -25.62
C ASP A 470 6.78 7.48 -26.31
N ALA A 471 6.83 6.99 -27.55
CA ALA A 471 8.11 6.70 -28.22
C ALA A 471 8.78 7.92 -28.88
N VAL A 472 8.06 8.99 -29.25
CA VAL A 472 8.67 10.16 -29.93
C VAL A 472 7.96 11.47 -29.58
N ILE A 473 8.67 12.38 -28.89
CA ILE A 473 8.37 13.83 -28.86
C ILE A 473 9.39 14.63 -29.68
N THR A 474 10.47 14.02 -30.17
CA THR A 474 11.54 14.70 -30.90
C THR A 474 12.12 13.81 -32.00
N SER A 475 12.33 14.38 -33.20
CA SER A 475 13.10 13.80 -34.30
C SER A 475 14.37 14.63 -34.49
N ASN A 476 15.55 14.01 -34.45
CA ASN A 476 16.85 14.69 -34.55
C ASN A 476 17.01 15.87 -33.56
N GLY A 477 16.46 15.74 -32.35
CA GLY A 477 16.50 16.78 -31.32
C GLY A 477 15.50 17.94 -31.54
N VAL A 478 14.62 17.86 -32.54
CA VAL A 478 13.61 18.90 -32.85
C VAL A 478 12.20 18.29 -32.79
N LEU A 479 11.24 19.04 -32.26
CA LEU A 479 9.82 18.63 -32.27
C LEU A 479 9.34 18.42 -33.72
N THR A 480 8.66 17.31 -33.98
CA THR A 480 8.08 17.02 -35.31
C THR A 480 6.96 18.03 -35.62
N ASP A 481 6.66 18.26 -36.91
CA ASP A 481 5.77 19.36 -37.36
C ASP A 481 4.41 19.38 -36.67
N LYS A 482 3.82 18.20 -36.44
CA LYS A 482 2.55 18.04 -35.71
C LYS A 482 2.61 18.56 -34.26
N TYR A 483 3.79 18.65 -33.68
CA TYR A 483 4.06 19.09 -32.31
C TYR A 483 4.90 20.38 -32.26
N LYS A 484 5.14 21.06 -33.39
CA LYS A 484 5.77 22.41 -33.39
C LYS A 484 4.91 23.45 -32.68
N TYR A 485 3.59 23.25 -32.61
CA TYR A 485 2.72 24.07 -31.76
C TYR A 485 3.06 23.90 -30.27
N ILE A 486 3.67 22.79 -29.84
CA ILE A 486 4.23 22.64 -28.49
C ILE A 486 5.44 23.55 -28.32
N GLN A 487 6.24 23.78 -29.35
CA GLN A 487 7.32 24.77 -29.31
C GLN A 487 6.75 26.19 -29.26
N LYS A 488 5.68 26.49 -30.01
CA LYS A 488 4.99 27.79 -29.92
C LYS A 488 4.24 27.99 -28.59
N LEU A 489 3.71 26.91 -27.99
CA LEU A 489 3.14 26.91 -26.65
C LEU A 489 4.23 26.99 -25.58
N ARG A 490 5.41 26.39 -25.80
CA ARG A 490 6.58 26.51 -24.94
C ARG A 490 7.18 27.90 -25.07
N GLU A 491 7.29 28.48 -26.25
CA GLU A 491 7.74 29.85 -26.50
C GLU A 491 6.73 30.85 -25.97
N ASN A 492 5.42 30.63 -26.10
CA ASN A 492 4.42 31.50 -25.46
C ASN A 492 4.35 31.30 -23.94
N ARG A 493 4.63 30.08 -23.45
CA ARG A 493 4.77 29.77 -22.01
C ARG A 493 6.11 30.25 -21.47
N GLU A 494 7.16 30.32 -22.28
CA GLU A 494 8.51 30.82 -22.01
C GLU A 494 8.54 32.33 -22.17
N LEU A 495 7.73 32.93 -23.03
CA LEU A 495 7.51 34.37 -23.14
C LEU A 495 6.61 34.83 -21.99
N ALA A 496 5.59 34.06 -21.63
CA ALA A 496 4.81 34.26 -20.40
C ALA A 496 5.61 33.95 -19.11
N GLN A 497 6.58 33.02 -19.15
CA GLN A 497 7.52 32.73 -18.05
C GLN A 497 8.72 33.68 -18.02
N SER A 498 9.17 34.22 -19.16
CA SER A 498 10.31 35.16 -19.25
C SER A 498 9.87 36.57 -18.90
N LEU A 499 8.60 36.91 -19.17
CA LEU A 499 7.94 38.06 -18.57
C LEU A 499 7.71 37.88 -17.06
N SER A 500 7.95 36.68 -16.50
CA SER A 500 7.90 36.38 -15.06
C SER A 500 9.22 35.87 -14.47
N MET A 501 10.38 36.19 -15.06
CA MET A 501 11.68 35.90 -14.43
C MET A 501 11.95 36.85 -13.26
N GLY A 502 11.31 36.55 -12.13
CA GLY A 502 11.98 36.58 -10.84
C GLY A 502 12.69 35.24 -10.64
N THR A 503 13.85 35.25 -9.97
CA THR A 503 14.59 34.05 -9.56
C THR A 503 13.68 33.08 -8.80
N LYS A 504 13.66 31.79 -9.21
CA LYS A 504 12.97 30.72 -8.46
C LYS A 504 13.52 30.65 -7.04
N LYS A 505 12.62 30.51 -6.07
CA LYS A 505 12.97 30.40 -4.65
C LYS A 505 13.34 28.97 -4.31
N LYS A 506 14.45 28.75 -3.61
CA LYS A 506 15.00 27.43 -3.29
C LYS A 506 14.77 27.08 -1.83
N VAL A 507 14.16 25.92 -1.58
CA VAL A 507 13.79 25.46 -0.24
C VAL A 507 14.44 24.11 0.02
N LEU A 508 15.12 23.97 1.15
CA LEU A 508 15.62 22.69 1.65
C LEU A 508 14.74 22.17 2.78
N VAL A 509 14.11 21.01 2.57
CA VAL A 509 13.35 20.29 3.59
C VAL A 509 14.24 19.20 4.19
N LEU A 510 14.59 19.32 5.46
CA LEU A 510 15.36 18.34 6.20
C LEU A 510 14.42 17.40 6.97
N GLY A 511 14.43 16.11 6.62
CA GLY A 511 13.56 15.08 7.15
C GLY A 511 12.49 14.62 6.14
N SER A 512 12.36 13.30 5.99
CA SER A 512 11.44 12.63 5.04
C SER A 512 10.32 11.85 5.73
N GLY A 513 10.00 12.18 6.99
CA GLY A 513 8.92 11.53 7.75
C GLY A 513 7.52 11.94 7.26
N TYR A 514 6.47 11.38 7.85
CA TYR A 514 5.07 11.60 7.41
C TYR A 514 4.63 13.07 7.32
N VAL A 515 5.18 13.95 8.17
CA VAL A 515 4.87 15.39 8.17
C VAL A 515 5.46 16.11 6.95
N SER A 516 6.51 15.57 6.33
CA SER A 516 7.13 16.18 5.15
C SER A 516 6.22 16.15 3.93
N GLU A 517 5.38 15.12 3.78
CA GLU A 517 4.55 14.94 2.59
C GLU A 517 3.55 16.10 2.34
N PRO A 518 2.70 16.52 3.32
CA PRO A 518 1.82 17.67 3.12
C PRO A 518 2.58 18.99 2.95
N VAL A 519 3.80 19.12 3.51
CA VAL A 519 4.66 20.29 3.28
C VAL A 519 5.11 20.33 1.82
N LEU A 520 5.57 19.21 1.29
CA LEU A 520 5.97 19.09 -0.11
C LEU A 520 4.80 19.33 -1.05
N GLU A 521 3.63 18.76 -0.77
CA GLU A 521 2.42 18.97 -1.58
C GLU A 521 2.05 20.46 -1.65
N TYR A 522 1.91 21.12 -0.50
CA TYR A 522 1.50 22.52 -0.43
C TYR A 522 2.51 23.45 -1.13
N LEU A 523 3.80 23.27 -0.89
CA LEU A 523 4.85 24.09 -1.54
C LEU A 523 4.95 23.82 -3.04
N SER A 524 4.72 22.58 -3.47
CA SER A 524 4.77 22.20 -4.90
C SER A 524 3.61 22.76 -5.72
N ARG A 525 2.53 23.27 -5.08
CA ARG A 525 1.45 23.98 -5.77
C ARG A 525 1.96 25.27 -6.45
N ASP A 526 3.07 25.85 -5.95
CA ASP A 526 3.74 27.01 -6.55
C ASP A 526 4.97 26.59 -7.35
N ASN A 527 4.88 26.68 -8.68
CA ASN A 527 5.95 26.29 -9.60
C ASN A 527 7.20 27.20 -9.55
N LYS A 528 7.17 28.28 -8.74
CA LYS A 528 8.31 29.17 -8.47
C LYS A 528 9.21 28.65 -7.35
N ILE A 529 8.78 27.62 -6.62
CA ILE A 529 9.54 27.01 -5.52
C ILE A 529 10.26 25.75 -6.02
N GLU A 530 11.58 25.72 -5.88
CA GLU A 530 12.41 24.53 -6.11
C GLU A 530 12.72 23.86 -4.78
N ILE A 531 12.36 22.58 -4.63
CA ILE A 531 12.45 21.88 -3.35
C ILE A 531 13.57 20.83 -3.37
N THR A 532 14.45 20.89 -2.39
CA THR A 532 15.48 19.87 -2.10
C THR A 532 15.11 19.13 -0.82
N VAL A 533 15.20 17.80 -0.79
CA VAL A 533 14.88 17.00 0.41
C VAL A 533 16.12 16.27 0.92
N GLY A 534 16.50 16.53 2.17
CA GLY A 534 17.66 15.95 2.85
C GLY A 534 17.27 14.99 3.98
N SER A 535 17.68 13.72 3.93
CA SER A 535 17.51 12.75 5.04
C SER A 535 18.49 11.58 4.94
N ASP A 536 18.70 10.86 6.04
CA ASP A 536 19.43 9.60 6.15
C ASP A 536 18.65 8.41 5.57
N MET A 537 17.32 8.51 5.49
CA MET A 537 16.43 7.47 5.00
C MET A 537 16.23 7.53 3.47
N LYS A 538 17.18 7.01 2.69
CA LYS A 538 17.13 6.99 1.20
C LYS A 538 15.79 6.53 0.63
N ASN A 539 15.26 5.42 1.15
CA ASN A 539 14.00 4.84 0.69
C ASN A 539 12.81 5.81 0.83
N GLN A 540 12.77 6.63 1.89
CA GLN A 540 11.71 7.61 2.09
C GLN A 540 11.84 8.77 1.11
N ILE A 541 13.07 9.27 0.90
CA ILE A 541 13.33 10.33 -0.08
C ILE A 541 12.95 9.88 -1.49
N GLU A 542 13.30 8.65 -1.87
CA GLU A 542 12.94 8.08 -3.17
C GLU A 542 11.42 7.93 -3.34
N GLN A 543 10.70 7.51 -2.29
CA GLN A 543 9.24 7.46 -2.32
C GLN A 543 8.62 8.85 -2.47
N LEU A 544 9.13 9.87 -1.77
CA LEU A 544 8.69 11.26 -1.95
C LEU A 544 9.03 11.79 -3.35
N GLY A 545 10.18 11.41 -3.90
CA GLY A 545 10.63 11.79 -5.25
C GLY A 545 9.79 11.19 -6.38
N LYS A 546 9.09 10.09 -6.13
CA LYS A 546 8.09 9.55 -7.07
C LYS A 546 6.80 10.36 -7.11
N LYS A 547 6.46 11.06 -6.02
CA LYS A 547 5.21 11.83 -5.89
C LYS A 547 5.39 13.31 -6.20
N TYR A 548 6.51 13.90 -5.79
CA TYR A 548 6.79 15.32 -5.91
C TYR A 548 8.09 15.57 -6.67
N ASN A 549 8.13 16.66 -7.44
CA ASN A 549 9.33 17.07 -8.15
C ASN A 549 10.34 17.71 -7.18
N ILE A 550 11.17 16.86 -6.55
CA ILE A 550 12.16 17.26 -5.56
C ILE A 550 13.58 16.87 -5.99
N ASN A 551 14.58 17.60 -5.49
CA ASN A 551 15.99 17.21 -5.57
C ASN A 551 16.36 16.35 -4.36
N PRO A 552 16.56 15.03 -4.51
CA PRO A 552 16.84 14.14 -3.37
C PRO A 552 18.30 14.22 -2.93
N VAL A 553 18.54 14.35 -1.62
CA VAL A 553 19.89 14.36 -1.02
C VAL A 553 19.94 13.42 0.17
N SER A 554 20.67 12.31 0.04
CA SER A 554 20.94 11.44 1.18
C SER A 554 22.05 12.00 2.07
N MET A 555 21.76 12.25 3.35
CA MET A 555 22.75 12.74 4.31
C MET A 555 22.36 12.46 5.77
N ASP A 556 23.36 12.15 6.59
CA ASP A 556 23.25 12.09 8.05
C ASP A 556 23.70 13.45 8.64
N ILE A 557 22.73 14.21 9.17
CA ILE A 557 22.94 15.57 9.69
C ILE A 557 23.93 15.57 10.87
N SER A 558 23.99 14.49 11.65
CA SER A 558 24.84 14.40 12.84
C SER A 558 26.32 14.14 12.52
N LYS A 559 26.63 13.62 11.32
CA LYS A 559 27.98 13.22 10.93
C LYS A 559 28.57 14.06 9.80
N GLN A 560 27.74 14.79 9.06
CA GLN A 560 28.13 15.44 7.80
C GLN A 560 27.86 16.95 7.82
N GLU A 561 28.35 17.66 8.83
CA GLU A 561 28.12 19.10 9.03
C GLU A 561 28.63 19.98 7.87
N GLU A 562 29.76 19.63 7.25
CA GLU A 562 30.27 20.36 6.08
C GLU A 562 29.32 20.24 4.88
N LYS A 563 28.81 19.02 4.64
CA LYS A 563 27.82 18.76 3.59
C LYS A 563 26.54 19.53 3.86
N LEU A 564 26.07 19.57 5.11
CA LEU A 564 24.92 20.37 5.53
C LEU A 564 25.15 21.86 5.20
N SER A 565 26.28 22.41 5.62
CA SER A 565 26.60 23.83 5.40
C SER A 565 26.65 24.17 3.91
N SER A 566 27.27 23.32 3.11
CA SER A 566 27.33 23.49 1.64
C SER A 566 25.97 23.43 0.96
N LEU A 567 25.02 22.67 1.54
CA LEU A 567 23.68 22.50 1.00
C LEU A 567 22.78 23.66 1.40
N VAL A 568 22.87 24.11 2.66
CA VAL A 568 22.13 25.24 3.20
C VAL A 568 22.48 26.53 2.45
N ALA A 569 23.77 26.77 2.17
CA ALA A 569 24.24 27.97 1.46
C ALA A 569 23.65 28.16 0.04
N LYS A 570 23.03 27.14 -0.54
CA LYS A 570 22.40 27.19 -1.88
C LYS A 570 20.90 27.53 -1.85
N GLN A 571 20.34 27.73 -0.67
CA GLN A 571 18.89 27.81 -0.44
C GLN A 571 18.48 29.20 0.05
N ASP A 572 17.23 29.56 -0.17
CA ASP A 572 16.61 30.77 0.39
C ASP A 572 15.97 30.49 1.76
N LEU A 573 15.55 29.24 2.01
CA LEU A 573 14.88 28.81 3.24
C LEU A 573 15.19 27.34 3.55
N VAL A 574 15.35 27.03 4.85
CA VAL A 574 15.44 25.66 5.37
C VAL A 574 14.24 25.32 6.25
N ILE A 575 13.59 24.20 5.98
CA ILE A 575 12.51 23.63 6.80
C ILE A 575 13.06 22.41 7.54
N SER A 576 13.17 22.48 8.87
CA SER A 576 13.63 21.35 9.68
C SER A 576 12.45 20.57 10.26
N LEU A 577 12.25 19.35 9.74
CA LEU A 577 11.29 18.35 10.22
C LEU A 577 12.01 17.17 10.89
N LEU A 578 13.23 17.42 11.39
CA LEU A 578 14.08 16.45 12.10
C LEU A 578 13.71 16.34 13.59
N PRO A 579 14.21 15.31 14.31
CA PRO A 579 14.18 15.30 15.77
C PRO A 579 14.78 16.59 16.36
N TYR A 580 14.11 17.16 17.36
CA TYR A 580 14.42 18.52 17.86
C TYR A 580 15.84 18.70 18.40
N ALA A 581 16.50 17.62 18.80
CA ALA A 581 17.89 17.65 19.26
C ALA A 581 18.88 18.09 18.15
N LEU A 582 18.50 17.96 16.88
CA LEU A 582 19.33 18.34 15.73
C LEU A 582 19.11 19.79 15.28
N HIS A 583 18.06 20.47 15.76
CA HIS A 583 17.75 21.85 15.36
C HIS A 583 18.90 22.85 15.61
N PRO A 584 19.65 22.79 16.73
CA PRO A 584 20.79 23.68 16.93
C PRO A 584 21.89 23.53 15.87
N LEU A 585 22.12 22.33 15.34
CA LEU A 585 23.11 22.09 14.27
C LEU A 585 22.65 22.75 12.96
N VAL A 586 21.38 22.59 12.61
CA VAL A 586 20.78 23.22 11.42
C VAL A 586 20.78 24.74 11.55
N ALA A 587 20.41 25.26 12.73
CA ALA A 587 20.38 26.69 13.00
C ALA A 587 21.77 27.32 12.85
N LYS A 588 22.83 26.67 13.37
CA LYS A 588 24.21 27.13 13.17
C LYS A 588 24.59 27.23 11.69
N ALA A 589 24.26 26.22 10.88
CA ALA A 589 24.52 26.26 9.43
C ALA A 589 23.74 27.39 8.72
N CYS A 590 22.51 27.65 9.15
CA CYS A 590 21.67 28.74 8.65
C CYS A 590 22.21 30.12 9.01
N ILE A 591 22.67 30.31 10.27
CA ILE A 591 23.31 31.54 10.75
C ILE A 591 24.57 31.84 9.92
N THR A 592 25.46 30.87 9.74
CA THR A 592 26.69 31.03 8.95
C THR A 592 26.39 31.39 7.50
N SER A 593 25.37 30.77 6.91
CA SER A 593 25.02 30.96 5.49
C SER A 593 24.04 32.11 5.25
N LYS A 594 23.55 32.77 6.33
CA LYS A 594 22.50 33.80 6.29
C LYS A 594 21.22 33.34 5.59
N VAL A 595 20.76 32.12 5.89
CA VAL A 595 19.55 31.52 5.33
C VAL A 595 18.46 31.45 6.41
N ASN A 596 17.21 31.74 6.05
CA ASN A 596 16.09 31.64 6.99
C ASN A 596 15.81 30.18 7.36
N MET A 597 15.20 29.95 8.52
CA MET A 597 14.86 28.61 8.99
C MET A 597 13.44 28.57 9.58
N ILE A 598 12.74 27.46 9.37
CA ILE A 598 11.52 27.16 10.12
C ILE A 598 11.55 25.74 10.68
N THR A 599 10.84 25.52 11.79
CA THR A 599 10.73 24.19 12.41
C THR A 599 9.37 23.97 13.06
N ALA A 600 8.92 22.71 13.01
CA ALA A 600 7.67 22.27 13.63
C ALA A 600 7.88 21.75 15.07
N SER A 601 8.69 22.44 15.87
CA SER A 601 9.14 21.96 17.19
C SER A 601 9.33 23.11 18.17
N TYR A 602 9.26 22.79 19.47
CA TYR A 602 9.57 23.70 20.56
C TYR A 602 10.92 24.41 20.40
N ILE A 603 10.97 25.68 20.78
CA ILE A 603 12.23 26.42 20.90
C ILE A 603 12.92 25.98 22.20
N THR A 604 13.85 25.03 22.07
CA THR A 604 14.62 24.51 23.20
C THR A 604 15.59 25.54 23.77
N PRO A 605 16.05 25.42 25.04
CA PRO A 605 17.09 26.29 25.59
C PRO A 605 18.33 26.39 24.71
N ALA A 606 18.80 25.25 24.17
CA ALA A 606 19.95 25.20 23.26
C ALA A 606 19.73 25.95 21.93
N LEU A 607 18.48 26.03 21.44
CA LEU A 607 18.14 26.85 20.28
C LEU A 607 17.99 28.33 20.66
N LYS A 608 17.46 28.60 21.86
CA LYS A 608 17.29 29.97 22.39
C LYS A 608 18.64 30.64 22.69
N GLU A 609 19.66 29.89 23.09
CA GLU A 609 21.04 30.39 23.22
C GLU A 609 21.60 30.99 21.92
N LEU A 610 21.07 30.59 20.75
CA LEU A 610 21.50 31.11 19.45
C LEU A 610 20.74 32.38 19.04
N GLU A 611 19.77 32.86 19.82
CA GLU A 611 18.90 34.00 19.49
C GLU A 611 19.70 35.24 19.09
N LYS A 612 20.72 35.61 19.89
CA LYS A 612 21.61 36.74 19.59
C LYS A 612 22.31 36.58 18.24
N SER A 613 22.84 35.39 17.96
CA SER A 613 23.52 35.10 16.70
C SER A 613 22.58 35.07 15.49
N VAL A 614 21.31 34.69 15.70
CA VAL A 614 20.26 34.74 14.68
C VAL A 614 19.94 36.20 14.32
N GLU A 615 19.79 37.06 15.32
CA GLU A 615 19.59 38.50 15.13
C GLU A 615 20.77 39.14 14.39
N ASP A 616 22.00 38.87 14.84
CA ASP A 616 23.22 39.43 14.26
C ASP A 616 23.43 38.97 12.81
N ALA A 617 22.99 37.76 12.45
CA ALA A 617 23.00 37.26 11.08
C ALA A 617 21.92 37.88 10.18
N GLY A 618 20.90 38.54 10.77
CA GLY A 618 19.81 39.19 10.04
C GLY A 618 18.81 38.22 9.42
N ILE A 619 18.75 36.97 9.91
CA ILE A 619 17.84 35.93 9.41
C ILE A 619 16.58 35.84 10.27
N THR A 620 15.55 35.17 9.75
CA THR A 620 14.33 34.84 10.47
C THR A 620 14.32 33.34 10.78
N VAL A 621 14.15 32.99 12.05
CA VAL A 621 13.97 31.60 12.50
C VAL A 621 12.63 31.46 13.18
N ILE A 622 11.68 30.73 12.57
CA ILE A 622 10.35 30.52 13.16
C ILE A 622 10.24 29.08 13.70
N GLY A 623 10.20 28.97 15.02
CA GLY A 623 9.91 27.72 15.71
C GLY A 623 8.45 27.58 16.07
N GLU A 624 8.11 26.48 16.74
CA GLU A 624 6.79 26.28 17.36
C GLU A 624 5.63 26.35 16.36
N LEU A 625 5.85 25.90 15.11
CA LEU A 625 4.82 25.75 14.08
C LEU A 625 4.26 24.32 14.09
N GLY A 626 3.00 24.15 13.69
CA GLY A 626 2.36 22.83 13.60
C GLY A 626 1.06 22.76 14.40
N LEU A 627 0.85 21.66 15.15
CA LEU A 627 -0.37 21.47 15.95
C LEU A 627 -0.19 21.91 17.40
N ASP A 628 0.74 21.26 18.12
CA ASP A 628 1.09 21.50 19.52
C ASP A 628 2.58 21.18 19.67
N PRO A 629 3.47 22.19 19.61
CA PRO A 629 3.19 23.63 19.52
C PRO A 629 2.89 24.09 18.08
N GLY A 630 2.01 25.09 17.92
CA GLY A 630 1.58 25.67 16.64
C GLY A 630 0.17 26.26 16.69
N LEU A 631 -0.83 25.51 16.21
CA LEU A 631 -2.23 25.95 16.17
C LEU A 631 -2.77 26.32 17.57
N ASP A 632 -2.30 25.66 18.62
CA ASP A 632 -2.60 26.05 20.01
C ASP A 632 -2.15 27.49 20.33
N HIS A 633 -0.96 27.90 19.89
CA HIS A 633 -0.48 29.27 20.06
C HIS A 633 -1.33 30.26 19.27
N MET A 634 -1.62 29.91 18.01
CA MET A 634 -2.33 30.79 17.08
C MET A 634 -3.77 31.05 17.56
N LEU A 635 -4.49 30.01 17.96
CA LEU A 635 -5.87 30.12 18.48
C LEU A 635 -5.91 30.85 19.83
N ALA A 636 -4.93 30.59 20.70
CA ALA A 636 -4.79 31.31 21.96
C ALA A 636 -4.55 32.81 21.73
N MET A 637 -3.54 33.16 20.93
CA MET A 637 -3.21 34.55 20.65
C MET A 637 -4.33 35.30 19.91
N GLU A 638 -5.03 34.65 18.96
CA GLU A 638 -6.20 35.27 18.30
C GLU A 638 -7.26 35.72 19.34
N THR A 639 -7.55 34.88 20.33
CA THR A 639 -8.56 35.20 21.34
C THR A 639 -8.05 36.19 22.38
N ILE A 640 -6.79 36.06 22.81
CA ILE A 640 -6.17 36.96 23.77
C ILE A 640 -6.06 38.38 23.19
N ASP A 641 -5.64 38.51 21.93
CA ASP A 641 -5.53 39.81 21.27
C ASP A 641 -6.92 40.44 21.06
N LYS A 642 -7.94 39.67 20.64
CA LYS A 642 -9.33 40.15 20.56
C LYS A 642 -9.88 40.62 21.91
N ALA A 643 -9.52 39.95 23.01
CA ALA A 643 -9.89 40.39 24.35
C ALA A 643 -9.20 41.71 24.73
N LYS A 644 -7.90 41.83 24.45
CA LYS A 644 -7.13 43.06 24.68
C LYS A 644 -7.63 44.24 23.84
N GLU A 645 -8.07 44.01 22.60
CA GLU A 645 -8.66 45.01 21.70
C GLU A 645 -9.91 45.69 22.31
N VAL A 646 -10.68 44.99 23.15
CA VAL A 646 -11.85 45.53 23.86
C VAL A 646 -11.55 45.91 25.33
N GLY A 647 -10.27 45.93 25.71
CA GLY A 647 -9.82 46.27 27.07
C GLY A 647 -10.09 45.17 28.11
N ALA A 648 -10.44 43.96 27.70
CA ALA A 648 -10.67 42.84 28.60
C ALA A 648 -9.35 42.19 29.05
N THR A 649 -9.37 41.50 30.20
CA THR A 649 -8.24 40.76 30.75
C THR A 649 -8.52 39.27 30.79
N ILE A 650 -7.46 38.47 30.71
CA ILE A 650 -7.56 37.00 30.80
C ILE A 650 -7.39 36.59 32.26
N GLU A 651 -8.41 35.95 32.83
CA GLU A 651 -8.41 35.40 34.20
C GLU A 651 -8.02 33.91 34.21
N SER A 652 -8.39 33.16 33.17
CA SER A 652 -8.01 31.75 33.04
C SER A 652 -7.80 31.33 31.59
N TYR A 653 -6.85 30.43 31.38
CA TYR A 653 -6.60 29.75 30.12
C TYR A 653 -6.31 28.27 30.38
N ILE A 654 -7.14 27.40 29.79
CA ILE A 654 -7.00 25.95 29.82
C ILE A 654 -7.05 25.45 28.38
N SER A 655 -6.01 24.73 27.95
CA SER A 655 -5.91 24.18 26.59
C SER A 655 -5.56 22.70 26.63
N TYR A 656 -6.35 21.89 25.95
CA TYR A 656 -6.13 20.46 25.82
C TYR A 656 -6.07 20.05 24.35
N CYS A 657 -5.03 19.31 23.97
CA CYS A 657 -4.85 18.83 22.60
C CYS A 657 -4.53 17.33 22.57
N GLY A 658 -5.05 16.60 21.59
CA GLY A 658 -4.72 15.19 21.39
C GLY A 658 -4.82 14.79 19.92
N GLY A 659 -3.73 14.22 19.41
CA GLY A 659 -3.76 13.43 18.19
C GLY A 659 -4.06 11.98 18.52
N LEU A 660 -5.23 11.51 18.14
CA LEU A 660 -5.78 10.21 18.50
C LEU A 660 -6.15 9.43 17.23
N PRO A 661 -6.31 8.10 17.29
CA PRO A 661 -7.11 7.43 16.26
C PRO A 661 -8.53 8.03 16.22
N ALA A 662 -9.26 7.96 15.11
CA ALA A 662 -10.69 8.28 15.19
C ALA A 662 -11.41 7.23 16.05
N PRO A 663 -12.59 7.54 16.63
CA PRO A 663 -13.15 6.76 17.73
C PRO A 663 -13.32 5.27 17.41
N GLU A 664 -13.82 4.97 16.21
CA GLU A 664 -14.06 3.64 15.69
C GLU A 664 -12.75 2.86 15.42
N HIS A 665 -11.62 3.55 15.52
CA HIS A 665 -10.26 3.08 15.20
C HIS A 665 -9.36 2.96 16.42
N SER A 666 -9.89 3.32 17.56
CA SER A 666 -9.17 3.39 18.82
C SER A 666 -8.84 2.01 19.38
N ASP A 667 -9.10 0.90 18.71
CA ASP A 667 -8.87 -0.38 19.36
C ASP A 667 -7.54 -1.01 19.19
N ASN A 668 -6.82 -0.74 20.24
CA ASN A 668 -5.74 -1.54 20.72
C ASN A 668 -5.71 -1.33 22.24
N PRO A 669 -4.86 -2.08 22.95
CA PRO A 669 -4.69 -1.90 24.39
C PRO A 669 -4.37 -0.47 24.83
N LEU A 670 -3.70 0.32 23.98
CA LEU A 670 -3.29 1.70 24.30
C LEU A 670 -4.34 2.75 23.93
N ARG A 671 -5.41 2.36 23.22
CA ARG A 671 -6.29 3.27 22.50
C ARG A 671 -5.63 4.24 21.53
N TYR A 672 -4.42 3.91 21.10
CA TYR A 672 -3.55 4.87 20.46
C TYR A 672 -2.88 4.24 19.25
N LYS A 673 -2.66 5.04 18.22
CA LYS A 673 -1.87 4.66 17.05
C LYS A 673 -0.82 5.73 16.86
N PHE A 674 0.43 5.32 16.72
CA PHE A 674 1.52 6.26 16.54
C PHE A 674 1.54 6.76 15.09
N SER A 675 1.20 8.03 14.89
CA SER A 675 1.34 8.74 13.61
C SER A 675 2.71 9.43 13.44
N TRP A 676 3.58 9.34 14.44
CA TRP A 676 4.99 9.77 14.43
C TRP A 676 5.79 8.92 15.45
N SER A 677 7.10 9.15 15.55
CA SER A 677 7.98 8.40 16.47
C SER A 677 7.45 8.43 17.93
N PRO A 678 7.30 7.26 18.58
CA PRO A 678 6.71 7.15 19.93
C PRO A 678 7.64 7.68 21.03
N VAL A 679 8.94 7.85 20.76
CA VAL A 679 9.95 8.18 21.77
C VAL A 679 9.57 9.44 22.55
N GLY A 680 9.14 10.50 21.85
CA GLY A 680 8.76 11.76 22.49
C GLY A 680 7.55 11.63 23.41
N VAL A 681 6.55 10.83 23.00
CA VAL A 681 5.31 10.62 23.78
C VAL A 681 5.59 9.76 25.02
N LEU A 682 6.39 8.70 24.88
CA LEU A 682 6.76 7.84 26.01
C LEU A 682 7.61 8.56 27.05
N MET A 683 8.58 9.37 26.59
CA MET A 683 9.44 10.13 27.50
C MET A 683 8.67 11.21 28.27
N ASN A 684 7.56 11.73 27.72
CA ASN A 684 6.79 12.79 28.37
C ASN A 684 6.13 12.32 29.68
N ILE A 685 5.73 11.05 29.77
CA ILE A 685 5.13 10.46 30.99
C ILE A 685 6.18 10.36 32.13
N MET A 686 7.46 10.27 31.77
CA MET A 686 8.56 10.23 32.73
C MET A 686 8.90 11.62 33.29
N GLN A 687 8.43 12.70 32.66
CA GLN A 687 8.74 14.07 33.06
C GLN A 687 7.68 14.63 34.02
N PRO A 688 8.06 15.52 34.96
CA PRO A 688 7.09 16.23 35.78
C PRO A 688 6.26 17.23 34.96
N ALA A 689 5.14 17.64 35.52
CA ALA A 689 4.32 18.73 35.00
C ALA A 689 4.04 19.80 36.06
N THR A 690 4.07 21.07 35.68
CA THR A 690 3.87 22.24 36.53
C THR A 690 2.87 23.17 35.85
N TYR A 691 1.83 23.59 36.57
CA TYR A 691 0.80 24.48 36.03
C TYR A 691 0.24 25.42 37.09
N LEU A 692 -0.49 26.46 36.67
CA LEU A 692 -1.12 27.40 37.59
C LEU A 692 -2.62 27.09 37.71
N LEU A 693 -3.13 26.96 38.92
CA LEU A 693 -4.54 26.74 39.18
C LEU A 693 -5.01 27.60 40.35
N SER A 694 -5.96 28.49 40.11
CA SER A 694 -6.51 29.39 41.13
C SER A 694 -5.44 30.17 41.92
N GLY A 695 -4.42 30.66 41.21
CA GLY A 695 -3.32 31.44 41.75
C GLY A 695 -2.21 30.63 42.41
N LYS A 696 -2.33 29.30 42.45
CA LYS A 696 -1.31 28.40 43.05
C LYS A 696 -0.60 27.60 41.98
N VAL A 697 0.73 27.52 42.09
CA VAL A 697 1.54 26.61 41.28
C VAL A 697 1.29 25.19 41.79
N VAL A 698 0.98 24.29 40.86
CA VAL A 698 0.72 22.88 41.11
C VAL A 698 1.78 22.07 40.38
N ASP A 699 2.53 21.27 41.12
CA ASP A 699 3.55 20.35 40.61
C ASP A 699 3.05 18.91 40.66
N VAL A 700 3.24 18.19 39.55
CA VAL A 700 2.89 16.78 39.36
C VAL A 700 4.18 16.02 39.07
N ALA A 701 4.46 15.01 39.89
CA ALA A 701 5.63 14.15 39.69
C ALA A 701 5.42 13.22 38.47
N GLY A 702 6.47 13.09 37.65
CA GLY A 702 6.52 12.13 36.54
C GLY A 702 6.67 10.68 36.99
N GLY A 703 6.64 9.75 36.04
CA GLY A 703 6.82 8.32 36.32
C GLY A 703 5.53 7.64 36.81
N VAL A 704 5.63 6.74 37.78
CA VAL A 704 4.48 5.88 38.18
C VAL A 704 3.31 6.70 38.77
N SER A 705 3.61 7.74 39.56
CA SER A 705 2.60 8.62 40.17
C SER A 705 1.93 9.57 39.18
N PHE A 706 2.40 9.65 37.94
CA PHE A 706 1.82 10.53 36.93
C PHE A 706 0.38 10.12 36.57
N LEU A 707 0.02 8.84 36.77
CA LEU A 707 -1.33 8.33 36.53
C LEU A 707 -2.39 9.00 37.44
N ASP A 708 -2.01 9.46 38.64
CA ASP A 708 -2.92 10.12 39.58
C ASP A 708 -3.36 11.51 39.08
N ALA A 709 -2.60 12.11 38.15
CA ALA A 709 -2.92 13.39 37.54
C ALA A 709 -3.80 13.28 36.29
N VAL A 710 -4.18 12.06 35.88
CA VAL A 710 -5.08 11.82 34.75
C VAL A 710 -6.53 12.05 35.18
N THR A 711 -7.24 12.92 34.47
CA THR A 711 -8.64 13.27 34.76
C THR A 711 -9.56 12.97 33.57
N PRO A 712 -10.82 12.54 33.79
CA PRO A 712 -11.82 12.41 32.73
C PRO A 712 -12.13 13.75 32.04
N MET A 713 -12.34 13.72 30.72
CA MET A 713 -12.61 14.91 29.90
C MET A 713 -13.95 14.79 29.17
N ASP A 714 -15.03 15.20 29.85
CA ASP A 714 -16.41 14.91 29.41
C ASP A 714 -17.04 16.00 28.50
N TYR A 715 -16.22 16.82 27.84
CA TYR A 715 -16.71 17.96 27.03
C TYR A 715 -17.49 17.51 25.78
N PHE A 716 -17.15 16.34 25.24
CA PHE A 716 -17.81 15.72 24.12
C PHE A 716 -18.43 14.40 24.58
N PRO A 717 -19.74 14.35 24.88
CA PRO A 717 -20.38 13.13 25.43
C PRO A 717 -20.20 11.87 24.57
N GLY A 718 -19.97 12.03 23.26
CA GLY A 718 -19.70 10.94 22.33
C GLY A 718 -18.24 10.45 22.30
N LEU A 719 -17.32 11.11 22.99
CA LEU A 719 -15.90 10.75 23.04
C LEU A 719 -15.47 10.45 24.48
N ASN A 720 -14.93 9.25 24.68
CA ASN A 720 -14.48 8.79 25.99
C ASN A 720 -13.03 9.23 26.26
N LEU A 721 -12.86 10.51 26.60
CA LEU A 721 -11.55 11.15 26.74
C LEU A 721 -11.06 11.19 28.20
N GLU A 722 -9.74 11.16 28.34
CA GLU A 722 -9.00 11.49 29.54
C GLU A 722 -7.90 12.49 29.18
N GLY A 723 -7.44 13.28 30.15
CA GLY A 723 -6.34 14.20 29.91
C GLY A 723 -5.45 14.40 31.11
N TYR A 724 -4.23 14.84 30.83
CA TYR A 724 -3.18 15.06 31.82
C TYR A 724 -2.38 16.32 31.48
N PRO A 725 -1.78 17.00 32.47
CA PRO A 725 -1.03 18.24 32.25
C PRO A 725 0.25 18.02 31.44
N ASN A 726 0.62 19.02 30.63
CA ASN A 726 1.84 19.05 29.83
C ASN A 726 2.93 19.84 30.56
N ARG A 727 4.10 19.22 30.78
CA ARG A 727 5.36 19.83 31.23
C ARG A 727 5.15 21.13 32.01
N ASP A 728 5.66 22.26 31.56
CA ASP A 728 5.48 23.53 32.25
C ASP A 728 4.49 24.44 31.51
N SER A 729 3.36 24.72 32.16
CA SER A 729 2.33 25.66 31.68
C SER A 729 2.53 27.08 32.22
N THR A 730 3.34 27.28 33.26
CA THR A 730 3.49 28.58 33.94
C THR A 730 4.18 29.62 33.06
N LYS A 731 5.12 29.17 32.21
CA LYS A 731 5.80 30.02 31.21
C LYS A 731 4.86 30.74 30.24
N TYR A 732 3.64 30.24 30.01
CA TYR A 732 2.69 30.86 29.08
C TYR A 732 2.08 32.17 29.60
N ALA A 733 2.24 32.48 30.90
CA ALA A 733 1.91 33.80 31.44
C ALA A 733 2.70 34.90 30.71
N GLU A 734 4.00 34.68 30.52
CA GLU A 734 4.90 35.61 29.86
C GLU A 734 4.76 35.51 28.33
N ILE A 735 4.78 34.29 27.78
CA ILE A 735 4.74 34.07 26.31
C ILE A 735 3.49 34.69 25.67
N TYR A 736 2.31 34.56 26.31
CA TYR A 736 1.07 35.13 25.77
C TYR A 736 0.73 36.52 26.33
N GLY A 737 1.56 37.04 27.24
CA GLY A 737 1.31 38.32 27.92
C GLY A 737 -0.01 38.32 28.68
N ILE A 738 -0.22 37.33 29.53
CA ILE A 738 -1.40 37.15 30.40
C ILE A 738 -1.01 36.93 31.88
N PRO A 739 -0.13 37.78 32.47
CA PRO A 739 0.31 37.61 33.86
C PRO A 739 -0.83 37.75 34.89
N SER A 740 -1.97 38.31 34.50
CA SER A 740 -3.18 38.42 35.34
C SER A 740 -3.92 37.11 35.52
N ALA A 741 -3.65 36.10 34.68
CA ALA A 741 -4.37 34.84 34.71
C ALA A 741 -4.04 34.08 36.00
N HIS A 742 -5.06 33.73 36.77
CA HIS A 742 -4.92 32.90 37.97
C HIS A 742 -4.94 31.41 37.63
N THR A 743 -5.30 31.01 36.41
CA THR A 743 -5.26 29.61 35.97
C THR A 743 -4.62 29.51 34.58
N LEU A 744 -3.56 28.72 34.46
CA LEU A 744 -2.83 28.44 33.23
C LEU A 744 -2.50 26.95 33.18
N LEU A 745 -3.19 26.22 32.31
CA LEU A 745 -3.02 24.78 32.16
C LEU A 745 -3.02 24.41 30.69
N ARG A 746 -1.96 23.74 30.25
CA ARG A 746 -1.93 23.02 28.99
C ARG A 746 -1.86 21.53 29.26
N GLY A 747 -2.59 20.74 28.50
CA GLY A 747 -2.66 19.30 28.69
C GLY A 747 -2.84 18.50 27.41
N THR A 748 -2.64 17.20 27.53
CA THR A 748 -2.78 16.24 26.45
C THR A 748 -4.06 15.44 26.63
N LEU A 749 -4.79 15.16 25.53
CA LEU A 749 -5.95 14.25 25.51
C LEU A 749 -5.57 12.84 25.04
N ARG A 750 -6.19 11.81 25.63
CA ARG A 750 -6.16 10.39 25.25
C ARG A 750 -7.56 9.76 25.39
N TYR A 751 -7.75 8.55 24.87
CA TYR A 751 -8.99 7.77 25.05
C TYR A 751 -8.87 6.76 26.20
N LYS A 752 -10.00 6.39 26.80
CA LYS A 752 -10.15 5.20 27.66
C LYS A 752 -10.39 3.89 26.87
N VAL A 753 -10.01 2.72 27.39
CA VAL A 753 -9.74 1.46 26.63
C VAL A 753 -10.93 0.52 26.27
N SER A 754 -11.44 0.41 25.00
CA SER A 754 -12.28 -0.73 24.41
C SER A 754 -12.60 -0.84 22.82
N ARG A 755 -12.25 -1.94 22.07
CA ARG A 755 -12.66 -2.64 20.74
C ARG A 755 -12.79 -1.98 19.26
N PRO A 756 -12.45 -2.62 18.04
CA PRO A 756 -11.69 -2.07 16.79
C PRO A 756 -12.22 -1.76 15.35
N GLY A 757 -11.55 -0.78 14.64
CA GLY A 757 -10.98 -0.73 13.22
C GLY A 757 -11.12 0.61 12.38
N GLU A 758 -10.22 1.08 11.42
CA GLU A 758 -9.25 2.31 11.29
C GLU A 758 -9.41 3.70 10.45
N ARG A 759 -8.91 4.88 10.98
CA ARG A 759 -8.67 6.34 10.58
C ARG A 759 -8.06 7.13 11.79
N ASP A 760 -7.51 8.36 11.66
CA ASP A 760 -7.05 9.24 12.77
C ASP A 760 -7.90 10.53 12.98
N MET A 761 -7.78 11.17 14.16
CA MET A 761 -8.54 12.34 14.61
C MET A 761 -7.69 13.26 15.49
N ILE A 762 -7.74 14.57 15.25
CA ILE A 762 -7.25 15.61 16.18
C ILE A 762 -8.44 16.18 16.94
N VAL A 763 -8.28 16.35 18.25
CA VAL A 763 -9.18 17.14 19.10
C VAL A 763 -8.34 18.17 19.85
N MET A 764 -8.73 19.44 19.73
CA MET A 764 -8.19 20.53 20.53
C MET A 764 -9.34 21.34 21.12
N ARG A 765 -9.25 21.64 22.42
CA ARG A 765 -10.21 22.49 23.13
C ARG A 765 -9.48 23.51 23.97
N ASP A 766 -9.71 24.78 23.66
CA ASP A 766 -9.28 25.90 24.48
C ASP A 766 -10.48 26.47 25.25
N SER A 767 -10.23 26.91 26.48
CA SER A 767 -11.20 27.56 27.35
C SER A 767 -10.57 28.79 27.99
N PHE A 768 -11.20 29.94 27.80
CA PHE A 768 -10.79 31.25 28.32
C PHE A 768 -11.84 31.78 29.29
N GLY A 769 -11.40 32.25 30.45
CA GLY A 769 -12.17 33.17 31.28
C GLY A 769 -11.70 34.60 31.00
N ILE A 770 -12.57 35.41 30.39
CA ILE A 770 -12.28 36.76 29.92
C ILE A 770 -13.09 37.76 30.74
N ARG A 771 -12.42 38.63 31.49
CA ARG A 771 -13.04 39.68 32.29
C ARG A 771 -13.12 40.96 31.48
N HIS A 772 -14.35 41.38 31.17
CA HIS A 772 -14.58 42.63 30.44
C HIS A 772 -14.50 43.85 31.37
N PRO A 773 -14.21 45.06 30.85
CA PRO A 773 -14.20 46.28 31.65
C PRO A 773 -15.52 46.57 32.38
N SER A 774 -16.64 46.08 31.84
CA SER A 774 -17.96 46.20 32.47
C SER A 774 -18.18 45.24 33.65
N GLY A 775 -17.21 44.37 33.94
CA GLY A 775 -17.21 43.48 35.09
C GLY A 775 -17.74 42.08 34.84
N HIS A 776 -18.44 41.81 33.72
CA HIS A 776 -18.95 40.47 33.43
C HIS A 776 -17.83 39.49 33.02
N LEU A 777 -18.03 38.21 33.33
CA LEU A 777 -17.12 37.13 32.96
C LEU A 777 -17.64 36.39 31.72
N GLU A 778 -16.91 36.51 30.62
CA GLU A 778 -17.14 35.69 29.43
C GLU A 778 -16.34 34.39 29.55
N ASN A 779 -17.03 33.26 29.50
CA ASN A 779 -16.43 31.94 29.30
C ASN A 779 -16.49 31.62 27.81
N LYS A 780 -15.31 31.61 27.17
CA LYS A 780 -15.17 31.37 25.74
C LYS A 780 -14.45 30.06 25.49
N THR A 781 -15.01 29.23 24.61
CA THR A 781 -14.42 27.95 24.22
C THR A 781 -14.16 27.91 22.72
N ILE A 782 -13.06 27.29 22.34
CA ILE A 782 -12.70 27.01 20.94
C ILE A 782 -12.54 25.51 20.80
N ASP A 783 -13.30 24.91 19.89
CA ASP A 783 -13.23 23.49 19.59
C ASP A 783 -12.71 23.31 18.15
N LEU A 784 -11.64 22.53 17.99
CA LEU A 784 -11.09 22.12 16.71
C LEU A 784 -11.10 20.58 16.66
N VAL A 785 -11.82 20.04 15.67
CA VAL A 785 -11.90 18.59 15.43
C VAL A 785 -11.61 18.32 13.97
N VAL A 786 -10.57 17.55 13.69
CA VAL A 786 -10.14 17.22 12.33
C VAL A 786 -10.00 15.71 12.20
N TYR A 787 -10.54 15.14 11.13
CA TYR A 787 -10.38 13.72 10.79
C TYR A 787 -9.40 13.55 9.63
N GLY A 788 -8.67 12.43 9.63
CA GLY A 788 -7.80 12.06 8.52
C GLY A 788 -8.59 11.63 7.30
N ASP A 789 -8.05 11.91 6.12
CA ASP A 789 -8.66 11.52 4.85
C ASP A 789 -8.24 10.09 4.50
N ILE A 790 -9.20 9.21 4.17
CA ILE A 790 -8.96 7.78 3.88
C ILE A 790 -7.97 7.60 2.70
N ASN A 791 -8.06 8.47 1.69
CA ASN A 791 -7.21 8.47 0.50
C ASN A 791 -6.32 9.74 0.42
N GLY A 792 -6.05 10.37 1.57
CA GLY A 792 -5.32 11.64 1.64
C GLY A 792 -4.40 11.72 2.84
N PHE A 793 -4.22 12.93 3.38
CA PHE A 793 -3.35 13.14 4.53
C PHE A 793 -4.07 12.83 5.84
N SER A 794 -3.34 12.27 6.82
CA SER A 794 -3.84 12.08 8.18
C SER A 794 -4.16 13.42 8.83
N ALA A 795 -5.05 13.44 9.82
CA ALA A 795 -5.40 14.65 10.55
C ALA A 795 -4.14 15.30 11.15
N MET A 796 -3.28 14.47 11.76
CA MET A 796 -2.00 14.90 12.30
C MET A 796 -1.05 15.47 11.24
N ALA A 797 -0.90 14.80 10.10
CA ALA A 797 -0.01 15.28 9.04
C ALA A 797 -0.48 16.64 8.51
N LYS A 798 -1.79 16.83 8.32
CA LYS A 798 -2.38 18.12 7.92
C LYS A 798 -2.11 19.21 8.94
N THR A 799 -2.47 18.98 10.21
CA THR A 799 -2.39 20.02 11.25
C THR A 799 -0.95 20.36 11.66
N VAL A 800 0.02 19.48 11.42
CA VAL A 800 1.44 19.80 11.66
C VAL A 800 2.10 20.38 10.42
N GLY A 801 1.91 19.76 9.25
CA GLY A 801 2.62 20.15 8.03
C GLY A 801 2.12 21.46 7.41
N LEU A 802 0.80 21.67 7.36
CA LEU A 802 0.23 22.83 6.66
C LEU A 802 0.59 24.18 7.31
N PRO A 803 0.53 24.36 8.65
CA PRO A 803 0.97 25.62 9.26
C PRO A 803 2.45 25.93 8.97
N THR A 804 3.30 24.89 9.00
CA THR A 804 4.73 25.02 8.65
C THR A 804 4.93 25.40 7.18
N ALA A 805 4.20 24.76 6.26
CA ALA A 805 4.28 25.07 4.83
C ALA A 805 3.75 26.47 4.48
N MET A 806 2.69 26.91 5.15
CA MET A 806 2.13 28.26 5.01
C MET A 806 3.12 29.32 5.50
N ALA A 807 3.73 29.11 6.67
CA ALA A 807 4.77 30.00 7.19
C ALA A 807 6.01 30.05 6.27
N ALA A 808 6.42 28.91 5.70
CA ALA A 808 7.48 28.88 4.68
C ALA A 808 7.15 29.76 3.49
N LYS A 809 5.95 29.59 2.92
CA LYS A 809 5.51 30.39 1.77
C LYS A 809 5.44 31.89 2.12
N MET A 810 4.91 32.24 3.28
CA MET A 810 4.85 33.63 3.77
C MET A 810 6.25 34.26 3.90
N LEU A 811 7.26 33.50 4.36
CA LEU A 811 8.65 33.96 4.40
C LEU A 811 9.25 34.17 2.99
N LEU A 812 9.00 33.23 2.07
CA LEU A 812 9.50 33.31 0.70
C LEU A 812 8.87 34.48 -0.08
N ASP A 813 7.59 34.74 0.18
CA ASP A 813 6.80 35.81 -0.43
C ASP A 813 7.04 37.18 0.27
N GLY A 814 7.80 37.20 1.38
CA GLY A 814 8.15 38.41 2.12
C GLY A 814 7.00 39.01 2.94
N GLU A 815 5.97 38.21 3.24
CA GLU A 815 4.85 38.59 4.11
C GLU A 815 5.30 38.74 5.56
N ILE A 816 6.20 37.86 6.03
CA ILE A 816 6.80 37.93 7.36
C ILE A 816 8.11 38.73 7.29
N LYS A 817 8.11 39.92 7.89
CA LYS A 817 9.25 40.85 7.86
C LYS A 817 10.12 40.80 9.12
N ALA A 818 9.58 40.29 10.22
CA ALA A 818 10.28 40.19 11.49
C ALA A 818 11.56 39.34 11.36
N LYS A 819 12.62 39.75 12.06
CA LYS A 819 13.93 39.08 12.13
C LYS A 819 14.16 38.54 13.54
N GLY A 820 15.06 37.58 13.68
CA GLY A 820 15.34 36.93 14.96
C GLY A 820 14.69 35.55 15.10
N LEU A 821 14.82 34.98 16.29
CA LEU A 821 14.19 33.72 16.68
C LEU A 821 12.80 34.01 17.27
N MET A 822 11.75 33.39 16.74
CA MET A 822 10.38 33.66 17.17
C MET A 822 9.46 32.44 17.05
N GLY A 823 8.34 32.46 17.77
CA GLY A 823 7.20 31.56 17.54
C GLY A 823 6.04 32.29 16.85
N PRO A 824 4.92 31.60 16.54
CA PRO A 824 3.80 32.17 15.78
C PRO A 824 2.85 33.01 16.65
N PHE A 825 3.39 33.91 17.47
CA PHE A 825 2.61 34.66 18.48
C PHE A 825 2.02 35.96 17.95
N SER A 826 2.57 36.51 16.87
CA SER A 826 2.17 37.80 16.33
C SER A 826 1.09 37.67 15.24
N LYS A 827 0.19 38.65 15.16
CA LYS A 827 -1.00 38.64 14.28
C LYS A 827 -0.66 38.60 12.79
N ASP A 828 0.48 39.14 12.41
CA ASP A 828 1.02 39.07 11.05
C ASP A 828 1.46 37.64 10.66
N ILE A 829 1.71 36.76 11.63
CA ILE A 829 1.98 35.34 11.41
C ILE A 829 0.71 34.51 11.58
N TYR A 830 0.06 34.56 12.75
CA TYR A 830 -1.06 33.67 13.05
C TYR A 830 -2.31 33.99 12.22
N GLY A 831 -2.58 35.27 11.93
CA GLY A 831 -3.80 35.71 11.26
C GLY A 831 -3.94 35.10 9.85
N PRO A 832 -2.93 35.30 8.96
CA PRO A 832 -2.95 34.68 7.64
C PRO A 832 -2.96 33.14 7.68
N ILE A 833 -2.24 32.52 8.62
CA ILE A 833 -2.21 31.05 8.73
C ILE A 833 -3.59 30.51 9.13
N LEU A 834 -4.21 31.06 10.17
CA LEU A 834 -5.55 30.64 10.62
C LEU A 834 -6.63 30.81 9.54
N GLU A 835 -6.48 31.79 8.65
CA GLU A 835 -7.39 31.96 7.53
C GLU A 835 -7.14 30.92 6.42
N ARG A 836 -5.86 30.67 6.06
CA ARG A 836 -5.49 29.73 5.00
C ARG A 836 -5.80 28.27 5.35
N ILE A 837 -5.65 27.85 6.60
CA ILE A 837 -5.95 26.48 7.04
C ILE A 837 -7.43 26.09 6.87
N LYS A 838 -8.36 27.06 6.89
CA LYS A 838 -9.79 26.81 6.68
C LYS A 838 -10.07 26.27 5.28
N ALA A 839 -9.35 26.76 4.26
CA ALA A 839 -9.46 26.27 2.89
C ALA A 839 -8.97 24.82 2.74
N GLU A 840 -8.08 24.37 3.62
CA GLU A 840 -7.58 22.99 3.68
C GLU A 840 -8.46 22.08 4.57
N GLY A 841 -9.64 22.55 4.97
CA GLY A 841 -10.61 21.78 5.76
C GLY A 841 -10.32 21.73 7.27
N ILE A 842 -9.38 22.53 7.78
CA ILE A 842 -9.13 22.68 9.23
C ILE A 842 -9.99 23.83 9.74
N VAL A 843 -11.14 23.49 10.31
CA VAL A 843 -12.11 24.46 10.84
C VAL A 843 -12.21 24.33 12.36
N TYR A 844 -12.29 25.48 13.03
CA TYR A 844 -12.55 25.56 14.47
C TYR A 844 -13.84 26.34 14.70
N THR A 845 -14.55 25.99 15.76
CA THR A 845 -15.78 26.67 16.19
C THR A 845 -15.58 27.34 17.53
N THR A 846 -16.14 28.53 17.67
CA THR A 846 -16.03 29.33 18.89
C THR A 846 -17.40 29.51 19.52
N GLN A 847 -17.49 29.33 20.83
CA GLN A 847 -18.70 29.59 21.60
C GLN A 847 -18.36 30.49 22.79
N SER A 848 -19.21 31.47 23.07
CA SER A 848 -19.08 32.36 24.22
C SER A 848 -20.33 32.31 25.07
N THR A 849 -20.16 32.28 26.39
CA THR A 849 -21.25 32.41 27.36
C THR A 849 -20.86 33.45 28.39
N VAL A 850 -21.75 34.40 28.65
CA VAL A 850 -21.54 35.40 29.70
C VAL A 850 -22.23 34.91 30.96
N LYS A 851 -21.46 34.81 32.05
CA LYS A 851 -22.02 34.67 33.39
C LYS A 851 -21.82 36.02 34.10
N PRO A 852 -22.89 36.60 34.69
CA PRO A 852 -22.80 37.87 35.39
C PRO A 852 -21.80 37.82 36.54
#